data_AF-A0A2E7L0Y7-F1
#
_entry.id   AF-A0A2E7L0Y7-F1
#
_cell.length_a   1.000
_cell.length_b   1.000
_cell.length_c   1.000
_cell.angle_alpha   90.00
_cell.angle_beta   90.00
_cell.angle_gamma   90.00
#
_symmetry.space_group_name_H-M   'P 1'
#
loop_
_entity.id
_entity.type
_entity.pdbx_description
1 polymer ?
#
loop_
_entity_poly.entity_id
_entity_poly.type
_entity_poly.pdbx_seq_one_letter_code
_entity_poly.pdbx_strand_id
1 'polypeptide(L)'
;MDPDQHADRDALTTPVQFLPGVGPQRGALLQRLGLRLAQDLLFFFPRDYQDLSELCAIADLSEGRAVSVLGTVDEIKPTAGRWGRSRLTVTIQEDGNTLRGVWYNQSFLRKKFHPGQHVLFAGEPKQTGAHWEMTHPQIQFLAEGELPTAGDILPVYSLTEGIKQHQMRRIVKSVVDATTAAVEEVLPATYREAHNLWPIHRALEQIHQPNDHHSLQRARRRFIYQELLVMQLALARRRWLLTHEHSAPPLPTSTEIDSRIQRLFPFSLTADQRLAIEDVCQDMARSIPMNRLLQGDVGSGKTVIAEYAMLLAVAHGHQAVLMAPTEVLARQHWRTLSSDLQNSKVRMALLTGTLSAAQRRENLAALEQGDVDLVIGTQAVLQDTVRFSRLGLVVIDEQHRFGVNQRAALRQSGMDPHYLVMTATPIPRTVAMTLYGDLEVSTLKTLPPGRQPVHTQLANSNQRDQWWSFFCEQLRTGRQGFVVVPRVEETDEEIASVEATFEQLANGPLEAFRLGLIHGRLSSEEKDATMRAFSAGQLQVLIATSVIEVGINVPNATVMTIENGDRFGLAQLHQLRGRVRRGKHPGYVCVFVPDDASVVDARLEAFANSTNGFELAEKDFQLRGPGNLFGAAQHGMPPLRIADLQRDHELVEEARRDARNLIATDPELQDDELIRLRRMVGRRYGRVLKLGDVA
;
A
#
# COMPACT_ATOMS: atom_id res chain seq x y z
N MET A 1 -3.58 41.19 25.75
CA MET A 1 -4.49 40.27 25.04
C MET A 1 -5.37 41.16 24.18
N ASP A 2 -5.25 41.04 22.86
CA ASP A 2 -5.86 41.94 21.89
C ASP A 2 -7.34 41.56 21.65
N PRO A 3 -8.31 42.49 21.73
CA PRO A 3 -9.73 42.20 21.48
C PRO A 3 -10.01 41.69 20.06
N ASP A 4 -9.18 42.06 19.07
CA ASP A 4 -9.31 41.58 17.69
C ASP A 4 -9.03 40.08 17.57
N GLN A 5 -8.13 39.51 18.40
CA GLN A 5 -7.83 38.07 18.39
C GLN A 5 -8.99 37.20 18.92
N HIS A 6 -9.93 37.75 19.70
CA HIS A 6 -11.11 37.02 20.18
C HIS A 6 -12.20 36.95 19.10
N ALA A 7 -12.48 38.05 18.41
CA ALA A 7 -13.47 38.10 17.32
C ALA A 7 -13.11 37.15 16.16
N ASP A 8 -11.82 37.07 15.83
CA ASP A 8 -11.28 36.20 14.77
C ASP A 8 -11.37 34.70 15.11
N ARG A 9 -11.19 34.32 16.38
CA ARG A 9 -11.37 32.92 16.82
C ARG A 9 -12.82 32.47 16.83
N ASP A 10 -13.75 33.37 17.11
CA ASP A 10 -15.19 33.09 17.04
C ASP A 10 -15.64 32.83 15.59
N ALA A 11 -15.01 33.48 14.61
CA ALA A 11 -15.30 33.25 13.19
C ALA A 11 -14.94 31.82 12.73
N LEU A 12 -13.79 31.27 13.16
CA LEU A 12 -13.36 29.91 12.80
C LEU A 12 -14.19 28.80 13.47
N THR A 13 -14.72 29.07 14.65
CA THR A 13 -15.53 28.13 15.44
C THR A 13 -17.03 28.29 15.20
N THR A 14 -17.44 29.16 14.27
CA THR A 14 -18.85 29.37 13.91
C THR A 14 -19.44 28.09 13.29
N PRO A 15 -20.57 27.57 13.81
CA PRO A 15 -21.25 26.42 13.22
C PRO A 15 -21.73 26.68 11.78
N VAL A 16 -21.59 25.69 10.90
CA VAL A 16 -21.86 25.84 9.46
C VAL A 16 -23.26 26.35 9.12
N GLN A 17 -24.26 26.06 9.96
CA GLN A 17 -25.64 26.49 9.76
C GLN A 17 -25.83 28.01 9.83
N PHE A 18 -24.93 28.71 10.54
CA PHE A 18 -24.96 30.17 10.68
C PHE A 18 -24.15 30.88 9.61
N LEU A 19 -23.46 30.13 8.74
CA LEU A 19 -22.70 30.71 7.65
C LEU A 19 -23.63 31.27 6.56
N PRO A 20 -23.24 32.39 5.92
CA PRO A 20 -24.03 33.00 4.85
C PRO A 20 -24.33 32.00 3.74
N GLY A 21 -25.63 31.78 3.48
CA GLY A 21 -26.09 30.91 2.38
C GLY A 21 -26.18 29.41 2.68
N VAL A 22 -25.93 28.97 3.92
CA VAL A 22 -26.09 27.56 4.32
C VAL A 22 -27.49 27.33 4.94
N GLY A 23 -27.78 27.96 6.08
CA GLY A 23 -29.02 27.73 6.84
C GLY A 23 -29.14 26.30 7.42
N PRO A 24 -30.22 25.97 8.14
CA PRO A 24 -30.34 24.70 8.87
C PRO A 24 -30.36 23.47 7.96
N GLN A 25 -31.06 23.55 6.83
CA GLN A 25 -31.23 22.41 5.92
C GLN A 25 -29.91 22.02 5.24
N ARG A 26 -29.14 22.99 4.72
CA ARG A 26 -27.82 22.71 4.13
C ARG A 26 -26.78 22.41 5.21
N GLY A 27 -26.93 22.99 6.41
CA GLY A 27 -26.10 22.67 7.56
C GLY A 27 -26.14 21.17 7.88
N ALA A 28 -27.34 20.56 7.88
CA ALA A 28 -27.48 19.12 8.05
C ALA A 28 -26.81 18.30 6.94
N LEU A 29 -26.83 18.78 5.68
CA LEU A 29 -26.14 18.11 4.57
C LEU A 29 -24.60 18.22 4.70
N LEU A 30 -24.07 19.39 5.06
CA LEU A 30 -22.64 19.59 5.30
C LEU A 30 -22.14 18.74 6.49
N GLN A 31 -22.96 18.59 7.53
CA GLN A 31 -22.65 17.71 8.66
C GLN A 31 -22.50 16.24 8.25
N ARG A 32 -23.23 15.76 7.22
CA ARG A 32 -23.04 14.41 6.66
C ARG A 32 -21.67 14.23 6.00
N LEU A 33 -21.08 15.32 5.48
CA LEU A 33 -19.70 15.37 4.99
C LEU A 33 -18.66 15.51 6.13
N GLY A 34 -19.10 15.55 7.39
CA GLY A 34 -18.24 15.81 8.54
C GLY A 34 -17.89 17.28 8.75
N LEU A 35 -18.52 18.20 8.03
CA LEU A 35 -18.26 19.64 8.07
C LEU A 35 -19.22 20.30 9.07
N ARG A 36 -18.71 20.69 10.25
CA ARG A 36 -19.53 21.22 11.34
C ARG A 36 -19.27 22.69 11.63
N LEU A 37 -18.03 23.14 11.44
CA LEU A 37 -17.56 24.48 11.74
C LEU A 37 -16.99 25.17 10.50
N ALA A 38 -16.84 26.50 10.54
CA ALA A 38 -16.21 27.29 9.48
C ALA A 38 -14.79 26.78 9.17
N GLN A 39 -13.99 26.47 10.19
CA GLN A 39 -12.67 25.85 10.02
C GLN A 39 -12.72 24.54 9.22
N ASP A 40 -13.79 23.74 9.32
CA ASP A 40 -13.87 22.46 8.63
C ASP A 40 -14.02 22.67 7.12
N LEU A 41 -14.80 23.70 6.72
CA LEU A 41 -14.94 24.14 5.33
C LEU A 41 -13.64 24.74 4.78
N LEU A 42 -12.91 25.49 5.60
CA LEU A 42 -11.64 26.11 5.20
C LEU A 42 -10.53 25.08 4.93
N PHE A 43 -10.57 23.93 5.59
CA PHE A 43 -9.66 22.81 5.34
C PHE A 43 -10.32 21.66 4.55
N PHE A 44 -11.48 21.93 3.92
CA PHE A 44 -12.15 20.99 3.03
C PHE A 44 -11.63 21.16 1.60
N PHE A 45 -10.44 20.60 1.35
CA PHE A 45 -9.75 20.84 0.08
C PHE A 45 -10.49 20.28 -1.14
N PRO A 46 -10.39 20.95 -2.31
CA PRO A 46 -10.90 20.42 -3.57
C PRO A 46 -10.23 19.08 -3.91
N ARG A 47 -11.01 18.12 -4.39
CA ARG A 47 -10.50 16.84 -4.89
C ARG A 47 -9.80 16.98 -6.24
N ASP A 48 -10.25 17.96 -7.04
CA ASP A 48 -9.78 18.20 -8.39
C ASP A 48 -10.02 19.67 -8.78
N TYR A 49 -9.47 20.08 -9.91
CA TYR A 49 -9.64 21.43 -10.47
C TYR A 49 -10.03 21.32 -11.94
N GLN A 50 -11.02 22.10 -12.32
CA GLN A 50 -11.44 22.26 -13.71
C GLN A 50 -10.74 23.48 -14.27
N ASP A 51 -9.91 23.25 -15.28
CA ASP A 51 -9.19 24.31 -15.96
C ASP A 51 -10.05 24.85 -17.12
N LEU A 52 -10.49 26.11 -16.99
CA LEU A 52 -11.20 26.84 -18.04
C LEU A 52 -10.31 27.90 -18.70
N SER A 53 -8.98 27.74 -18.61
CA SER A 53 -8.00 28.65 -19.22
C SER A 53 -8.03 28.61 -20.75
N GLU A 54 -8.49 27.51 -21.34
CA GLU A 54 -8.68 27.37 -22.80
C GLU A 54 -10.15 27.56 -23.21
N LEU A 55 -10.84 28.52 -22.58
CA LEU A 55 -12.12 29.00 -23.06
C LEU A 55 -11.93 29.72 -24.39
N CYS A 56 -12.51 29.17 -25.44
CA CYS A 56 -12.45 29.68 -26.81
C CYS A 56 -13.85 30.05 -27.25
N ALA A 57 -13.99 31.23 -27.86
CA ALA A 57 -15.25 31.63 -28.49
C ALA A 57 -15.53 30.73 -29.70
N ILE A 58 -16.81 30.44 -29.99
CA ILE A 58 -17.19 29.63 -31.17
C ILE A 58 -16.64 30.24 -32.47
N ALA A 59 -16.49 31.57 -32.53
CA ALA A 59 -15.94 32.28 -33.67
C ALA A 59 -14.45 31.97 -33.95
N ASP A 60 -13.69 31.62 -32.91
CA ASP A 60 -12.24 31.45 -32.96
C ASP A 60 -11.80 29.98 -32.98
N LEU A 61 -12.73 29.06 -33.23
CA LEU A 61 -12.46 27.63 -33.28
C LEU A 61 -11.52 27.26 -34.44
N SER A 62 -10.58 26.36 -34.14
CA SER A 62 -9.62 25.79 -35.11
C SER A 62 -9.59 24.27 -34.98
N GLU A 63 -9.50 23.56 -36.11
CA GLU A 63 -9.39 22.09 -36.10
C GLU A 63 -8.12 21.60 -35.41
N GLY A 64 -8.21 20.46 -34.72
CA GLY A 64 -7.06 19.74 -34.17
C GLY A 64 -6.53 20.24 -32.82
N ARG A 65 -7.19 21.22 -32.19
CA ARG A 65 -6.88 21.68 -30.83
C ARG A 65 -8.07 21.42 -29.91
N ALA A 66 -7.86 20.70 -28.81
CA ALA A 66 -8.88 20.58 -27.76
C ALA A 66 -9.10 21.95 -27.11
N VAL A 67 -10.36 22.39 -27.00
CA VAL A 67 -10.74 23.67 -26.39
C VAL A 67 -12.02 23.50 -25.58
N SER A 68 -12.28 24.46 -24.69
CA SER A 68 -13.53 24.56 -23.95
C SER A 68 -14.37 25.69 -24.52
N VAL A 69 -15.67 25.45 -24.74
CA VAL A 69 -16.58 26.43 -25.32
C VAL A 69 -17.78 26.59 -24.41
N LEU A 70 -18.03 27.81 -23.97
CA LEU A 70 -19.22 28.18 -23.23
C LEU A 70 -20.34 28.54 -24.21
N GLY A 71 -21.52 27.96 -24.04
CA GLY A 71 -22.66 28.32 -24.86
C GLY A 71 -23.99 28.02 -24.18
N THR A 72 -25.05 28.57 -24.75
CA THR A 72 -26.42 28.33 -24.31
C THR A 72 -27.04 27.26 -25.18
N VAL A 73 -27.65 26.24 -24.57
CA VAL A 73 -28.33 25.17 -25.32
C VAL A 73 -29.48 25.75 -26.12
N ASP A 74 -29.40 25.62 -27.45
CA ASP A 74 -30.42 26.09 -28.40
C ASP A 74 -31.32 24.92 -28.85
N GLU A 75 -30.73 23.90 -29.48
CA GLU A 75 -31.46 22.76 -30.05
C GLU A 75 -30.99 21.41 -29.47
N ILE A 76 -31.93 20.49 -29.18
CA ILE A 76 -31.64 19.11 -28.75
C ILE A 76 -32.33 18.13 -29.71
N LYS A 77 -31.55 17.45 -30.54
CA LYS A 77 -32.04 16.57 -31.61
C LYS A 77 -31.59 15.11 -31.44
N PRO A 78 -32.45 14.22 -30.94
CA PRO A 78 -32.20 12.79 -30.97
C PRO A 78 -32.51 12.21 -32.36
N THR A 79 -31.60 11.40 -32.90
CA THR A 79 -31.76 10.66 -34.16
C THR A 79 -31.61 9.17 -33.88
N ALA A 80 -32.59 8.37 -34.28
CA ALA A 80 -32.48 6.91 -34.30
C ALA A 80 -31.88 6.47 -35.65
N GLY A 81 -30.82 5.66 -35.61
CA GLY A 81 -30.18 5.06 -36.78
C GLY A 81 -30.71 3.64 -37.07
N ARG A 82 -30.29 3.07 -38.21
CA ARG A 82 -30.56 1.65 -38.53
C ARG A 82 -29.70 0.72 -37.66
N TRP A 83 -30.23 -0.47 -37.33
CA TRP A 83 -29.58 -1.50 -36.50
C TRP A 83 -29.22 -1.07 -35.06
N GLY A 84 -30.12 -0.36 -34.37
CA GLY A 84 -29.97 -0.07 -32.93
C GLY A 84 -28.97 1.04 -32.57
N ARG A 85 -28.34 1.68 -33.57
CA ARG A 85 -27.48 2.86 -33.34
C ARG A 85 -28.33 4.08 -33.03
N SER A 86 -27.97 4.87 -32.03
CA SER A 86 -28.62 6.17 -31.75
C SER A 86 -27.60 7.30 -31.80
N ARG A 87 -28.05 8.52 -32.12
CA ARG A 87 -27.21 9.71 -32.16
C ARG A 87 -27.95 10.87 -31.50
N LEU A 88 -27.37 11.46 -30.46
CA LEU A 88 -27.87 12.69 -29.84
C LEU A 88 -27.03 13.86 -30.36
N THR A 89 -27.66 14.89 -30.90
CA THR A 89 -27.01 16.15 -31.27
C THR A 89 -27.57 17.25 -30.38
N VAL A 90 -26.70 18.02 -29.73
CA VAL A 90 -27.06 19.22 -28.95
C VAL A 90 -26.32 20.40 -29.53
N THR A 91 -27.06 21.42 -29.97
CA THR A 91 -26.50 22.67 -30.49
C THR A 91 -26.43 23.68 -29.36
N ILE A 92 -25.25 24.25 -29.15
CA ILE A 92 -25.05 25.39 -28.26
C ILE A 92 -24.77 26.64 -29.07
N GLN A 93 -25.20 27.79 -28.57
CA GLN A 93 -25.03 29.08 -29.21
C GLN A 93 -24.28 30.06 -28.29
N GLU A 94 -23.39 30.84 -28.90
CA GLU A 94 -22.64 31.93 -28.30
C GLU A 94 -22.55 33.07 -29.32
N ASP A 95 -23.08 34.26 -29.00
CA ASP A 95 -23.05 35.46 -29.84
C ASP A 95 -23.44 35.26 -31.33
N GLY A 96 -24.43 34.39 -31.57
CA GLY A 96 -24.94 34.08 -32.91
C GLY A 96 -24.19 32.95 -33.64
N ASN A 97 -23.06 32.49 -33.12
CA ASN A 97 -22.34 31.34 -33.62
C ASN A 97 -22.83 30.04 -32.96
N THR A 98 -22.74 28.91 -33.67
CA THR A 98 -23.26 27.62 -33.19
C THR A 98 -22.21 26.52 -33.21
N LEU A 99 -22.22 25.69 -32.16
CA LEU A 99 -21.39 24.50 -32.02
C LEU A 99 -22.28 23.29 -31.69
N ARG A 100 -22.06 22.17 -32.35
CA ARG A 100 -22.83 20.93 -32.14
C ARG A 100 -22.03 19.90 -31.35
N GLY A 101 -22.53 19.48 -30.20
CA GLY A 101 -22.07 18.28 -29.51
C GLY A 101 -22.80 17.04 -30.04
N VAL A 102 -22.07 16.01 -30.43
CA VAL A 102 -22.62 14.77 -31.00
C VAL A 102 -22.22 13.56 -30.17
N TRP A 103 -23.20 12.79 -29.66
CA TRP A 103 -22.95 11.53 -28.95
C TRP A 103 -23.60 10.35 -29.68
N TYR A 104 -22.80 9.34 -30.01
CA TYR A 104 -23.27 8.07 -30.55
C TYR A 104 -23.63 7.10 -29.42
N ASN A 105 -24.78 6.41 -29.55
CA ASN A 105 -25.31 5.41 -28.62
C ASN A 105 -25.54 5.87 -27.16
N GLN A 106 -25.58 7.19 -26.90
CA GLN A 106 -25.78 7.76 -25.55
C GLN A 106 -27.07 8.59 -25.45
N SER A 107 -28.20 8.02 -25.89
CA SER A 107 -29.51 8.69 -25.87
C SER A 107 -29.99 9.08 -24.46
N PHE A 108 -29.46 8.45 -23.41
CA PHE A 108 -29.77 8.76 -22.00
C PHE A 108 -29.38 10.19 -21.60
N LEU A 109 -28.37 10.79 -22.25
CA LEU A 109 -27.92 12.16 -21.97
C LEU A 109 -28.97 13.22 -22.29
N ARG A 110 -29.93 12.91 -23.17
CA ARG A 110 -31.03 13.83 -23.54
C ARG A 110 -31.75 14.39 -22.31
N LYS A 111 -31.96 13.57 -21.27
CA LYS A 111 -32.69 13.97 -20.05
C LYS A 111 -31.96 15.03 -19.23
N LYS A 112 -30.67 15.27 -19.49
CA LYS A 112 -29.83 16.22 -18.73
C LYS A 112 -29.77 17.62 -19.37
N PHE A 113 -30.15 17.75 -20.64
CA PHE A 113 -30.11 19.02 -21.36
C PHE A 113 -31.48 19.68 -21.39
N HIS A 114 -31.50 21.00 -21.17
CA HIS A 114 -32.70 21.83 -21.30
C HIS A 114 -32.39 23.05 -22.18
N PRO A 115 -33.28 23.44 -23.11
CA PRO A 115 -33.13 24.68 -23.87
C PRO A 115 -32.96 25.89 -22.94
N GLY A 116 -32.09 26.83 -23.32
CA GLY A 116 -31.76 28.01 -22.52
C GLY A 116 -30.75 27.78 -21.39
N GLN A 117 -30.29 26.54 -21.20
CA GLN A 117 -29.29 26.20 -20.17
C GLN A 117 -27.87 26.56 -20.63
N HIS A 118 -27.08 27.19 -19.77
CA HIS A 118 -25.64 27.37 -20.02
C HIS A 118 -24.89 26.06 -19.81
N VAL A 119 -24.09 25.68 -20.80
CA VAL A 119 -23.26 24.49 -20.78
C VAL A 119 -21.87 24.79 -21.34
N LEU A 120 -20.88 24.06 -20.87
CA LEU A 120 -19.53 24.08 -21.40
C LEU A 120 -19.26 22.75 -22.11
N PHE A 121 -18.85 22.83 -23.37
CA PHE A 121 -18.37 21.68 -24.15
C PHE A 121 -16.85 21.75 -24.23
N ALA A 122 -16.19 20.70 -23.74
CA ALA A 122 -14.75 20.53 -23.87
C ALA A 122 -14.42 19.35 -24.78
N GLY A 123 -13.59 19.58 -25.79
CA GLY A 123 -13.20 18.57 -26.76
C GLY A 123 -12.52 19.18 -27.98
N GLU A 124 -12.21 18.32 -28.96
CA GLU A 124 -11.65 18.75 -30.24
C GLU A 124 -12.79 19.12 -31.20
N PRO A 125 -12.89 20.40 -31.63
CA PRO A 125 -13.85 20.82 -32.63
C PRO A 125 -13.37 20.39 -34.01
N LYS A 126 -14.32 19.93 -34.83
CA LYS A 126 -14.11 19.57 -36.23
C LYS A 126 -15.12 20.30 -37.10
N GLN A 127 -14.68 20.77 -38.26
CA GLN A 127 -15.55 21.48 -39.18
C GLN A 127 -16.26 20.47 -40.08
N THR A 128 -17.58 20.32 -39.90
CA THR A 128 -18.42 19.44 -40.74
C THR A 128 -19.33 20.31 -41.61
N GLY A 129 -18.87 20.65 -42.81
CA GLY A 129 -19.60 21.54 -43.72
C GLY A 129 -19.64 22.98 -43.19
N ALA A 130 -20.83 23.52 -42.93
CA ALA A 130 -21.03 24.89 -42.44
C ALA A 130 -21.09 25.02 -40.90
N HIS A 131 -20.91 23.91 -40.15
CA HIS A 131 -21.04 23.90 -38.69
C HIS A 131 -19.80 23.31 -38.03
N TRP A 132 -19.49 23.83 -36.84
CA TRP A 132 -18.54 23.19 -35.93
C TRP A 132 -19.23 22.04 -35.18
N GLU A 133 -18.54 20.92 -35.07
CA GLU A 133 -19.00 19.72 -34.38
C GLU A 133 -17.91 19.19 -33.44
N MET A 134 -18.28 18.89 -32.20
CA MET A 134 -17.46 18.11 -31.27
C MET A 134 -18.09 16.73 -31.10
N THR A 135 -17.29 15.68 -31.28
CA THR A 135 -17.75 14.29 -31.09
C THR A 135 -17.45 13.85 -29.67
N HIS A 136 -18.48 13.41 -28.93
CA HIS A 136 -18.41 13.04 -27.52
C HIS A 136 -17.72 14.09 -26.62
N PRO A 137 -18.09 15.39 -26.69
CA PRO A 137 -17.47 16.38 -25.82
C PRO A 137 -17.80 16.09 -24.37
N GLN A 138 -16.87 16.44 -23.49
CA GLN A 138 -17.15 16.49 -22.05
C GLN A 138 -18.14 17.63 -21.80
N ILE A 139 -19.21 17.32 -21.06
CA ILE A 139 -20.30 18.27 -20.79
C ILE A 139 -20.20 18.73 -19.36
N GLN A 140 -20.24 20.04 -19.16
CA GLN A 140 -20.49 20.63 -17.86
C GLN A 140 -21.73 21.52 -17.90
N PHE A 141 -22.64 21.28 -16.97
CA PHE A 141 -23.85 22.08 -16.81
C PHE A 141 -23.58 23.19 -15.80
N LEU A 142 -23.76 24.44 -16.22
CA LEU A 142 -23.58 25.62 -15.37
C LEU A 142 -24.92 26.03 -14.76
N ALA A 143 -24.87 26.57 -13.53
CA ALA A 143 -26.04 27.11 -12.86
C ALA A 143 -26.27 28.57 -13.25
N GLU A 144 -27.49 29.07 -13.10
CA GLU A 144 -27.80 30.51 -13.27
C GLU A 144 -26.90 31.35 -12.35
N GLY A 145 -26.18 32.32 -12.94
CA GLY A 145 -25.22 33.19 -12.24
C GLY A 145 -23.80 32.66 -12.12
N GLU A 146 -23.49 31.49 -12.69
CA GLU A 146 -22.15 30.90 -12.75
C GLU A 146 -21.65 30.95 -14.21
N LEU A 147 -21.37 32.15 -14.70
CA LEU A 147 -20.69 32.37 -15.98
C LEU A 147 -19.19 32.46 -15.69
N PRO A 148 -18.43 31.34 -15.80
CA PRO A 148 -16.99 31.39 -15.63
C PRO A 148 -16.39 32.28 -16.72
N THR A 149 -15.34 33.00 -16.35
CA THR A 149 -14.56 33.79 -17.30
C THR A 149 -13.46 32.92 -17.90
N ALA A 150 -13.05 33.23 -19.13
CA ALA A 150 -11.86 32.61 -19.70
C ALA A 150 -10.65 32.84 -18.78
N GLY A 151 -9.95 31.76 -18.40
CA GLY A 151 -8.86 31.82 -17.42
C GLY A 151 -9.19 31.27 -16.03
N ASP A 152 -10.47 31.00 -15.73
CA ASP A 152 -10.85 30.51 -14.40
C ASP A 152 -10.40 29.06 -14.16
N ILE A 153 -9.81 28.80 -13.00
CA ILE A 153 -9.55 27.45 -12.51
C ILE A 153 -10.56 27.16 -11.39
N LEU A 154 -11.57 26.32 -11.67
CA LEU A 154 -12.65 26.06 -10.74
C LEU A 154 -12.36 24.85 -9.85
N PRO A 155 -12.38 25.00 -8.51
CA PRO A 155 -12.25 23.85 -7.62
C PRO A 155 -13.47 22.91 -7.73
N VAL A 156 -13.18 21.61 -7.67
CA VAL A 156 -14.17 20.53 -7.61
C VAL A 156 -14.08 19.88 -6.24
N TYR A 157 -15.18 19.89 -5.49
CA TYR A 157 -15.24 19.31 -4.15
C TYR A 157 -15.87 17.93 -4.15
N SER A 158 -15.61 17.13 -3.13
CA SER A 158 -16.39 15.92 -2.85
C SER A 158 -17.76 16.32 -2.29
N LEU A 159 -18.86 15.79 -2.83
CA LEU A 159 -20.22 16.22 -2.46
C LEU A 159 -21.06 15.04 -1.96
N THR A 160 -22.03 15.34 -1.10
CA THR A 160 -23.15 14.45 -0.77
C THR A 160 -24.37 14.75 -1.64
N GLU A 161 -25.27 13.78 -1.76
CA GLU A 161 -26.58 13.97 -2.38
C GLU A 161 -27.29 15.20 -1.78
N GLY A 162 -27.80 16.07 -2.66
CA GLY A 162 -28.51 17.30 -2.28
C GLY A 162 -27.66 18.59 -2.27
N ILE A 163 -26.33 18.52 -2.43
CA ILE A 163 -25.48 19.72 -2.62
C ILE A 163 -24.88 19.70 -4.03
N LYS A 164 -24.93 20.83 -4.74
CA LYS A 164 -24.31 21.02 -6.06
C LYS A 164 -22.96 21.74 -5.95
N GLN A 165 -22.05 21.53 -6.92
CA GLN A 165 -20.69 22.11 -6.91
C GLN A 165 -20.68 23.64 -6.73
N HIS A 166 -21.52 24.36 -7.48
CA HIS A 166 -21.63 25.82 -7.38
C HIS A 166 -22.02 26.31 -5.98
N GLN A 167 -22.90 25.56 -5.30
CA GLN A 167 -23.33 25.89 -3.94
C GLN A 167 -22.17 25.71 -2.98
N MET A 168 -21.43 24.61 -3.11
CA MET A 168 -20.23 24.37 -2.31
C MET A 168 -19.17 25.44 -2.56
N ARG A 169 -18.88 25.78 -3.82
CA ARG A 169 -17.96 26.87 -4.19
C ARG A 169 -18.33 28.19 -3.53
N ARG A 170 -19.62 28.58 -3.59
CA ARG A 170 -20.09 29.83 -2.98
C ARG A 170 -19.95 29.84 -1.46
N ILE A 171 -20.27 28.72 -0.82
CA ILE A 171 -20.14 28.56 0.65
C ILE A 171 -18.67 28.60 1.06
N VAL A 172 -17.79 27.88 0.37
CA VAL A 172 -16.36 27.87 0.69
C VAL A 172 -15.74 29.23 0.43
N LYS A 173 -16.09 29.89 -0.68
CA LYS A 173 -15.63 31.25 -0.98
C LYS A 173 -15.99 32.23 0.14
N SER A 174 -17.24 32.24 0.61
CA SER A 174 -17.63 33.14 1.70
C SER A 174 -16.89 32.87 3.01
N VAL A 175 -16.54 31.61 3.29
CA VAL A 175 -15.72 31.23 4.45
C VAL A 175 -14.27 31.68 4.27
N VAL A 176 -13.67 31.44 3.10
CA VAL A 176 -12.30 31.84 2.79
C VAL A 176 -12.16 33.35 2.92
N ASP A 177 -13.05 34.12 2.30
CA ASP A 177 -12.99 35.59 2.33
C ASP A 177 -13.15 36.14 3.76
N ALA A 178 -13.96 35.48 4.61
CA ALA A 178 -14.25 35.96 5.96
C ALA A 178 -13.28 35.48 7.05
N THR A 179 -12.62 34.32 6.88
CA THR A 179 -11.91 33.64 7.99
C THR A 179 -10.43 33.41 7.75
N THR A 180 -9.92 33.64 6.54
CA THR A 180 -8.51 33.34 6.23
C THR A 180 -7.52 34.16 7.06
N ALA A 181 -7.84 35.43 7.38
CA ALA A 181 -7.00 36.29 8.21
C ALA A 181 -6.86 35.79 9.67
N ALA A 182 -7.89 35.09 10.17
CA ALA A 182 -7.91 34.54 11.52
C ALA A 182 -7.04 33.26 11.68
N VAL A 183 -6.54 32.69 10.58
CA VAL A 183 -5.76 31.45 10.62
C VAL A 183 -4.33 31.74 11.01
N GLU A 184 -3.93 31.24 12.18
CA GLU A 184 -2.55 31.33 12.64
C GLU A 184 -1.61 30.44 11.81
N GLU A 185 -0.42 30.96 11.48
CA GLU A 185 0.61 30.18 10.79
C GLU A 185 1.16 29.06 11.68
N VAL A 186 1.23 27.85 11.13
CA VAL A 186 1.65 26.64 11.83
C VAL A 186 3.15 26.39 11.67
N LEU A 187 3.71 26.73 10.50
CA LEU A 187 5.11 26.48 10.19
C LEU A 187 5.98 27.71 10.52
N PRO A 188 7.11 27.54 11.23
CA PRO A 188 8.06 28.63 11.48
C PRO A 188 8.49 29.33 10.20
N ALA A 189 8.83 30.62 10.28
CA ALA A 189 9.23 31.42 9.12
C ALA A 189 10.47 30.85 8.43
N THR A 190 11.46 30.44 9.22
CA THR A 190 12.69 29.76 8.79
C THR A 190 12.39 28.49 7.99
N TYR A 191 11.46 27.66 8.49
CA TYR A 191 10.98 26.47 7.80
C TYR A 191 10.30 26.80 6.47
N ARG A 192 9.44 27.81 6.45
CA ARG A 192 8.75 28.20 5.21
C ARG A 192 9.74 28.69 4.14
N GLU A 193 10.74 29.47 4.53
CA GLU A 193 11.76 29.98 3.64
C GLU A 193 12.65 28.85 3.08
N ALA A 194 13.13 27.95 3.95
CA ALA A 194 13.96 26.81 3.54
C ALA A 194 13.27 25.90 2.51
N HIS A 195 11.95 25.71 2.65
CA HIS A 195 11.16 24.83 1.79
C HIS A 195 10.36 25.58 0.70
N ASN A 196 10.59 26.89 0.51
CA ASN A 196 9.88 27.75 -0.46
C ASN A 196 8.35 27.72 -0.34
N LEU A 197 7.85 27.59 0.88
CA LEU A 197 6.44 27.42 1.22
C LEU A 197 5.74 28.76 1.41
N TRP A 198 4.53 28.87 0.87
CA TRP A 198 3.70 30.06 1.09
C TRP A 198 3.18 30.15 2.52
N PRO A 199 2.95 31.38 3.03
CA PRO A 199 2.16 31.60 4.23
C PRO A 199 0.77 30.97 4.11
N ILE A 200 0.24 30.48 5.24
CA ILE A 200 -1.01 29.71 5.27
C ILE A 200 -2.20 30.47 4.67
N HIS A 201 -2.32 31.77 4.92
CA HIS A 201 -3.42 32.58 4.40
C HIS A 201 -3.45 32.60 2.87
N ARG A 202 -2.31 32.92 2.25
CA ARG A 202 -2.16 32.96 0.79
C ARG A 202 -2.39 31.59 0.17
N ALA A 203 -1.93 30.53 0.83
CA ALA A 203 -2.16 29.17 0.36
C ALA A 203 -3.64 28.77 0.43
N LEU A 204 -4.35 29.13 1.51
CA LEU A 204 -5.80 28.88 1.66
C LEU A 204 -6.62 29.60 0.59
N GLU A 205 -6.29 30.86 0.30
CA GLU A 205 -6.95 31.58 -0.79
C GLU A 205 -6.73 30.87 -2.12
N GLN A 206 -5.47 30.57 -2.48
CA GLN A 206 -5.13 30.05 -3.80
C GLN A 206 -5.48 28.57 -4.00
N ILE A 207 -5.66 27.79 -2.93
CA ILE A 207 -6.18 26.42 -3.07
C ILE A 207 -7.68 26.40 -3.34
N HIS A 208 -8.44 27.38 -2.86
CA HIS A 208 -9.89 27.46 -3.07
C HIS A 208 -10.28 28.40 -4.22
N GLN A 209 -9.47 29.40 -4.50
CA GLN A 209 -9.66 30.44 -5.51
C GLN A 209 -8.32 30.67 -6.25
N PRO A 210 -7.84 29.68 -7.02
CA PRO A 210 -6.58 29.80 -7.75
C PRO A 210 -6.69 30.85 -8.86
N ASN A 211 -5.74 31.78 -8.89
CA ASN A 211 -5.63 32.77 -9.97
C ASN A 211 -5.00 32.16 -11.24
N ASP A 212 -4.09 31.21 -11.05
CA ASP A 212 -3.32 30.58 -12.13
C ASP A 212 -2.77 29.23 -11.65
N HIS A 213 -2.31 28.43 -12.61
CA HIS A 213 -1.84 27.07 -12.35
C HIS A 213 -0.58 27.02 -11.46
N HIS A 214 0.32 28.01 -11.58
CA HIS A 214 1.52 28.08 -10.75
C HIS A 214 1.16 28.43 -9.30
N SER A 215 0.23 29.36 -9.08
CA SER A 215 -0.30 29.69 -7.75
C SER A 215 -1.00 28.49 -7.10
N LEU A 216 -1.79 27.75 -7.87
CA LEU A 216 -2.41 26.51 -7.41
C LEU A 216 -1.36 25.47 -6.99
N GLN A 217 -0.33 25.24 -7.79
CA GLN A 217 0.73 24.27 -7.48
C GLN A 217 1.47 24.64 -6.20
N ARG A 218 1.78 25.92 -5.97
CA ARG A 218 2.44 26.37 -4.73
C ARG A 218 1.54 26.20 -3.50
N ALA A 219 0.25 26.49 -3.62
CA ALA A 219 -0.72 26.26 -2.55
C ALA A 219 -0.88 24.77 -2.22
N ARG A 220 -1.00 23.91 -3.26
CA ARG A 220 -1.07 22.45 -3.10
C ARG A 220 0.19 21.92 -2.42
N ARG A 221 1.38 22.29 -2.91
CA ARG A 221 2.66 21.87 -2.31
C ARG A 221 2.72 22.21 -0.83
N ARG A 222 2.27 23.41 -0.44
CA ARG A 222 2.25 23.85 0.97
C ARG A 222 1.39 22.96 1.87
N PHE A 223 0.17 22.62 1.46
CA PHE A 223 -0.71 21.80 2.29
C PHE A 223 -0.35 20.32 2.25
N ILE A 224 0.08 19.81 1.10
CA ILE A 224 0.60 18.44 0.97
C ILE A 224 1.80 18.27 1.90
N TYR A 225 2.80 19.16 1.81
CA TYR A 225 3.98 19.09 2.66
C TYR A 225 3.63 19.19 4.15
N GLN A 226 2.79 20.14 4.57
CA GLN A 226 2.38 20.23 5.99
C GLN A 226 1.66 18.98 6.46
N GLU A 227 0.73 18.45 5.67
CA GLU A 227 0.00 17.24 6.03
C GLU A 227 0.93 16.04 6.20
N LEU A 228 1.89 15.87 5.27
CA LEU A 228 2.91 14.84 5.35
C LEU A 228 3.87 15.06 6.53
N LEU A 229 4.32 16.29 6.79
CA LEU A 229 5.19 16.62 7.91
C LEU A 229 4.53 16.30 9.25
N VAL A 230 3.27 16.69 9.45
CA VAL A 230 2.52 16.38 10.67
C VAL A 230 2.40 14.87 10.87
N MET A 231 2.14 14.11 9.81
CA MET A 231 2.12 12.65 9.88
C MET A 231 3.49 12.06 10.22
N GLN A 232 4.56 12.51 9.55
CA GLN A 232 5.92 12.02 9.76
C GLN A 232 6.46 12.38 11.15
N LEU A 233 6.14 13.56 11.69
CA LEU A 233 6.47 13.94 13.07
C LEU A 233 5.77 13.03 14.08
N ALA A 234 4.50 12.70 13.85
CA ALA A 234 3.77 11.79 14.72
C ALA A 234 4.41 10.39 14.75
N LEU A 235 4.81 9.87 13.58
CA LEU A 235 5.49 8.58 13.44
C LEU A 235 6.90 8.61 14.04
N ALA A 236 7.68 9.66 13.78
CA ALA A 236 9.02 9.85 14.32
C ALA A 236 9.01 9.98 15.85
N ARG A 237 8.05 10.73 16.41
CA ARG A 237 7.88 10.84 17.87
C ARG A 237 7.46 9.50 18.50
N ARG A 238 6.51 8.78 17.90
CA ARG A 238 6.14 7.44 18.36
C ARG A 238 7.34 6.50 18.39
N ARG A 239 8.15 6.53 17.33
CA ARG A 239 9.37 5.77 17.25
C ARG A 239 10.34 6.15 18.36
N TRP A 240 10.58 7.46 18.56
CA TRP A 240 11.43 7.95 19.64
C TRP A 240 10.98 7.42 21.00
N LEU A 241 9.69 7.51 21.34
CA LEU A 241 9.13 6.94 22.58
C LEU A 241 9.40 5.43 22.69
N LEU A 242 9.13 4.65 21.63
CA LEU A 242 9.34 3.20 21.62
C LEU A 242 10.82 2.75 21.70
N THR A 243 11.76 3.67 21.50
CA THR A 243 13.18 3.34 21.39
C THR A 243 14.00 3.98 22.50
N HIS A 244 13.68 5.20 22.91
CA HIS A 244 14.48 5.97 23.87
C HIS A 244 13.95 5.86 25.31
N GLU A 245 12.69 5.44 25.52
CA GLU A 245 12.20 5.05 26.85
C GLU A 245 12.60 3.61 27.24
N HIS A 246 13.26 2.89 26.32
CA HIS A 246 13.60 1.48 26.48
C HIS A 246 15.09 1.27 26.21
N SER A 247 15.70 0.37 26.98
CA SER A 247 17.10 0.01 26.80
C SER A 247 17.19 -1.35 26.13
N ALA A 248 18.15 -1.52 25.23
CA ALA A 248 18.54 -2.81 24.67
C ALA A 248 20.01 -3.13 24.97
N PRO A 249 20.41 -4.40 25.00
CA PRO A 249 21.82 -4.76 25.13
C PRO A 249 22.59 -4.32 23.88
N PRO A 250 23.68 -3.53 23.99
CA PRO A 250 24.49 -3.17 22.83
C PRO A 250 25.30 -4.37 22.33
N LEU A 251 25.21 -4.66 21.03
CA LEU A 251 25.84 -5.81 20.36
C LEU A 251 26.74 -5.32 19.20
N PRO A 252 27.86 -4.62 19.47
CA PRO A 252 28.71 -4.05 18.44
C PRO A 252 29.46 -5.13 17.64
N THR A 253 29.48 -4.97 16.32
CA THR A 253 30.21 -5.88 15.43
C THR A 253 31.69 -5.52 15.39
N SER A 254 32.56 -6.45 15.80
CA SER A 254 34.02 -6.36 15.60
C SER A 254 34.44 -7.07 14.32
N THR A 255 35.63 -6.75 13.80
CA THR A 255 36.21 -7.43 12.62
C THR A 255 36.38 -8.93 12.83
N GLU A 256 36.64 -9.36 14.08
CA GLU A 256 36.75 -10.78 14.43
C GLU A 256 35.39 -11.48 14.42
N ILE A 257 34.36 -10.87 15.02
CA ILE A 257 33.00 -11.43 15.02
C ILE A 257 32.50 -11.55 13.58
N ASP A 258 32.60 -10.48 12.80
CA ASP A 258 32.18 -10.46 11.40
C ASP A 258 32.88 -11.56 10.59
N SER A 259 34.20 -11.66 10.70
CA SER A 259 34.98 -12.69 10.00
C SER A 259 34.58 -14.11 10.40
N ARG A 260 34.24 -14.36 11.67
CA ARG A 260 33.81 -15.68 12.15
C ARG A 260 32.43 -16.04 11.63
N ILE A 261 31.49 -15.10 11.61
CA ILE A 261 30.14 -15.31 11.10
C ILE A 261 30.18 -15.55 9.59
N GLN A 262 30.87 -14.70 8.83
CA GLN A 262 30.91 -14.81 7.37
C GLN A 262 31.53 -16.12 6.87
N ARG A 263 32.47 -16.72 7.62
CA ARG A 263 33.07 -18.03 7.28
C ARG A 263 32.09 -19.20 7.35
N LEU A 264 30.96 -19.05 8.03
CA LEU A 264 29.93 -20.08 8.10
C LEU A 264 29.11 -20.15 6.80
N PHE A 265 29.05 -19.06 6.03
CA PHE A 265 28.25 -19.01 4.80
C PHE A 265 29.02 -19.62 3.62
N PRO A 266 28.44 -20.61 2.91
CA PRO A 266 29.09 -21.25 1.76
C PRO A 266 28.99 -20.42 0.46
N PHE A 267 28.59 -19.15 0.53
CA PHE A 267 28.36 -18.27 -0.60
C PHE A 267 28.78 -16.82 -0.29
N SER A 268 28.98 -16.02 -1.32
CA SER A 268 29.24 -14.59 -1.17
C SER A 268 27.95 -13.78 -1.07
N LEU A 269 27.92 -12.83 -0.14
CA LEU A 269 26.81 -11.90 0.02
C LEU A 269 26.69 -10.94 -1.17
N THR A 270 25.47 -10.57 -1.55
CA THR A 270 25.21 -9.51 -2.53
C THR A 270 25.48 -8.13 -1.93
N ALA A 271 25.61 -7.08 -2.76
CA ALA A 271 25.77 -5.70 -2.27
C ALA A 271 24.62 -5.28 -1.35
N ASP A 272 23.37 -5.57 -1.74
CA ASP A 272 22.19 -5.26 -0.92
C ASP A 272 22.17 -6.02 0.40
N GLN A 273 22.63 -7.28 0.42
CA GLN A 273 22.74 -8.07 1.65
C GLN A 273 23.79 -7.48 2.61
N ARG A 274 24.95 -7.03 2.09
CA ARG A 274 25.98 -6.38 2.90
C ARG A 274 25.47 -5.07 3.52
N LEU A 275 24.82 -4.21 2.71
CA LEU A 275 24.21 -2.98 3.21
C LEU A 275 23.15 -3.25 4.28
N ALA A 276 22.31 -4.27 4.10
CA ALA A 276 21.32 -4.64 5.11
C ALA A 276 21.95 -5.21 6.39
N ILE A 277 23.09 -5.91 6.30
CA ILE A 277 23.85 -6.37 7.47
C ILE A 277 24.49 -5.18 8.18
N GLU A 278 25.08 -4.23 7.46
CA GLU A 278 25.66 -3.01 8.03
C GLU A 278 24.61 -2.20 8.78
N ASP A 279 23.43 -1.99 8.18
CA ASP A 279 22.26 -1.37 8.79
C ASP A 279 21.87 -2.05 10.12
N VAL A 280 21.76 -3.38 10.11
CA VAL A 280 21.41 -4.19 11.30
C VAL A 280 22.49 -4.09 12.37
N CYS A 281 23.76 -4.19 12.00
CA CYS A 281 24.89 -4.08 12.92
C CYS A 281 24.94 -2.70 13.57
N GLN A 282 24.73 -1.63 12.79
CA GLN A 282 24.75 -0.26 13.30
C GLN A 282 23.63 -0.01 14.32
N ASP A 283 22.45 -0.59 14.10
CA ASP A 283 21.34 -0.47 15.03
C ASP A 283 21.54 -1.35 16.27
N MET A 284 21.98 -2.61 16.10
CA MET A 284 22.24 -3.54 17.21
C MET A 284 23.41 -3.10 18.09
N ALA A 285 24.35 -2.30 17.59
CA ALA A 285 25.45 -1.75 18.38
C ALA A 285 25.01 -0.70 19.41
N ARG A 286 23.79 -0.15 19.31
CA ARG A 286 23.28 0.91 20.18
C ARG A 286 22.63 0.32 21.44
N SER A 287 22.57 1.09 22.51
CA SER A 287 21.81 0.76 23.73
C SER A 287 20.28 0.93 23.57
N ILE A 288 19.81 1.05 22.33
CA ILE A 288 18.45 1.41 21.94
C ILE A 288 17.88 0.23 21.15
N PRO A 289 16.66 -0.25 21.43
CA PRO A 289 16.07 -1.37 20.70
C PRO A 289 16.02 -1.11 19.20
N MET A 290 16.58 -2.03 18.42
CA MET A 290 16.44 -2.00 16.97
C MET A 290 15.00 -2.35 16.62
N ASN A 291 14.37 -1.59 15.73
CA ASN A 291 13.05 -1.87 15.20
C ASN A 291 13.11 -1.78 13.68
N ARG A 292 13.46 -2.89 13.01
CA ARG A 292 13.77 -2.88 11.57
C ARG A 292 12.90 -3.87 10.78
N LEU A 293 12.38 -3.41 9.65
CA LEU A 293 11.72 -4.20 8.61
C LEU A 293 12.74 -4.49 7.49
N LEU A 294 13.07 -5.76 7.34
CA LEU A 294 13.81 -6.27 6.21
C LEU A 294 12.84 -6.75 5.13
N GLN A 295 12.81 -6.00 4.03
CA GLN A 295 11.96 -6.29 2.89
C GLN A 295 12.79 -6.73 1.71
N GLY A 296 12.32 -7.76 1.00
CA GLY A 296 12.95 -8.20 -0.23
C GLY A 296 12.09 -9.22 -0.94
N ASP A 297 12.38 -9.41 -2.22
CA ASP A 297 11.69 -10.42 -3.04
C ASP A 297 11.86 -11.85 -2.44
N VAL A 298 10.99 -12.79 -2.82
CA VAL A 298 11.05 -14.19 -2.44
C VAL A 298 12.41 -14.77 -2.81
N GLY A 299 13.21 -15.06 -1.78
CA GLY A 299 14.53 -15.62 -1.94
C GLY A 299 15.62 -14.63 -2.36
N SER A 300 15.45 -13.33 -2.07
CA SER A 300 16.54 -12.35 -2.01
C SER A 300 17.58 -12.62 -0.90
N GLY A 301 17.38 -13.66 -0.10
CA GLY A 301 18.30 -14.06 0.98
C GLY A 301 18.04 -13.39 2.33
N LYS A 302 16.80 -12.97 2.62
CA LYS A 302 16.40 -12.38 3.91
C LYS A 302 16.83 -13.22 5.13
N THR A 303 16.69 -14.54 5.02
CA THR A 303 17.08 -15.49 6.08
C THR A 303 18.55 -15.40 6.47
N VAL A 304 19.44 -15.10 5.52
CA VAL A 304 20.89 -14.97 5.79
C VAL A 304 21.18 -13.74 6.67
N ILE A 305 20.45 -12.64 6.45
CA ILE A 305 20.60 -11.43 7.26
C ILE A 305 20.05 -11.65 8.67
N ALA A 306 18.94 -12.37 8.79
CA ALA A 306 18.42 -12.80 10.09
C ALA A 306 19.40 -13.74 10.81
N GLU A 307 19.98 -14.70 10.10
CA GLU A 307 21.00 -15.60 10.65
C GLU A 307 22.23 -14.84 11.14
N TYR A 308 22.74 -13.89 10.34
CA TYR A 308 23.84 -13.02 10.75
C TYR A 308 23.49 -12.28 12.05
N ALA A 309 22.31 -11.65 12.13
CA ALA A 309 21.87 -10.92 13.30
C ALA A 309 21.75 -11.81 14.55
N MET A 310 21.21 -13.02 14.37
CA MET A 310 21.11 -14.02 15.44
C MET A 310 22.50 -14.44 15.95
N LEU A 311 23.44 -14.71 15.05
CA LEU A 311 24.81 -15.07 15.42
C LEU A 311 25.57 -13.91 16.09
N LEU A 312 25.28 -12.66 15.71
CA LEU A 312 25.83 -11.48 16.38
C LEU A 312 25.37 -11.39 17.84
N ALA A 313 24.09 -11.69 18.12
CA ALA A 313 23.58 -11.76 19.49
C ALA A 313 24.25 -12.90 20.28
N VAL A 314 24.37 -14.08 19.68
CA VAL A 314 25.03 -15.25 20.31
C VAL A 314 26.51 -14.97 20.60
N ALA A 315 27.21 -14.26 19.71
CA ALA A 315 28.61 -13.88 19.91
C ALA A 315 28.83 -13.00 21.16
N HIS A 316 27.79 -12.30 21.62
CA HIS A 316 27.79 -11.50 22.84
C HIS A 316 27.17 -12.23 24.04
N GLY A 317 26.88 -13.54 23.93
CA GLY A 317 26.28 -14.32 25.00
C GLY A 317 24.80 -14.04 25.24
N HIS A 318 24.11 -13.51 24.23
CA HIS A 318 22.65 -13.32 24.25
C HIS A 318 21.96 -14.40 23.42
N GLN A 319 20.77 -14.78 23.86
CA GLN A 319 19.89 -15.69 23.14
C GLN A 319 19.16 -14.94 22.01
N ALA A 320 18.88 -15.63 20.92
CA ALA A 320 18.06 -15.08 19.83
C ALA A 320 16.93 -16.03 19.43
N VAL A 321 15.85 -15.45 18.93
CA VAL A 321 14.64 -16.18 18.53
C VAL A 321 14.33 -15.90 17.06
N LEU A 322 14.00 -16.93 16.29
CA LEU A 322 13.35 -16.83 15.00
C LEU A 322 11.91 -17.36 15.10
N MET A 323 10.96 -16.46 14.95
CA MET A 323 9.54 -16.77 14.93
C MET A 323 9.04 -16.95 13.50
N ALA A 324 8.42 -18.09 13.24
CA ALA A 324 7.79 -18.40 11.96
C ALA A 324 6.25 -18.50 12.11
N PRO A 325 5.48 -18.20 11.06
CA PRO A 325 4.01 -18.15 11.13
C PRO A 325 3.39 -19.53 11.30
N THR A 326 4.06 -20.58 10.81
CA THR A 326 3.59 -21.96 10.86
C THR A 326 4.70 -22.90 11.29
N GLU A 327 4.29 -24.05 11.81
CA GLU A 327 5.24 -25.09 12.22
C GLU A 327 6.09 -25.61 11.07
N VAL A 328 5.51 -25.75 9.87
CA VAL A 328 6.23 -26.17 8.68
C VAL A 328 7.39 -25.22 8.38
N LEU A 329 7.15 -23.91 8.49
CA LEU A 329 8.18 -22.89 8.28
C LEU A 329 9.24 -22.91 9.38
N ALA A 330 8.82 -23.06 10.64
CA ALA A 330 9.74 -23.19 11.77
C ALA A 330 10.67 -24.41 11.59
N ARG A 331 10.12 -25.57 11.19
CA ARG A 331 10.91 -26.78 10.91
C ARG A 331 11.82 -26.62 9.69
N GLN A 332 11.40 -25.84 8.69
CA GLN A 332 12.26 -25.53 7.55
C GLN A 332 13.45 -24.68 7.96
N HIS A 333 13.21 -23.59 8.69
CA HIS A 333 14.28 -22.75 9.24
C HIS A 333 15.21 -23.54 10.15
N TRP A 334 14.66 -24.44 10.98
CA TRP A 334 15.45 -25.38 11.78
C TRP A 334 16.42 -26.20 10.94
N ARG A 335 15.95 -26.87 9.88
CA ARG A 335 16.82 -27.68 9.02
C ARG A 335 17.91 -26.85 8.35
N THR A 336 17.55 -25.66 7.84
CA THR A 336 18.51 -24.76 7.20
C THR A 336 19.59 -24.32 8.18
N LEU A 337 19.20 -23.73 9.31
CA LEU A 337 20.13 -23.25 10.33
C LEU A 337 20.94 -24.39 10.95
N SER A 338 20.34 -25.55 11.19
CA SER A 338 21.08 -26.73 11.66
C SER A 338 22.11 -27.21 10.64
N SER A 339 21.88 -27.01 9.34
CA SER A 339 22.84 -27.32 8.27
C SER A 339 23.96 -26.29 8.20
N ASP A 340 23.63 -25.00 8.28
CA ASP A 340 24.59 -23.90 8.19
C ASP A 340 25.50 -23.86 9.44
N LEU A 341 24.96 -24.27 10.59
CA LEU A 341 25.64 -24.23 11.89
C LEU A 341 26.27 -25.57 12.32
N GLN A 342 26.36 -26.58 11.44
CA GLN A 342 26.90 -27.92 11.77
C GLN A 342 28.32 -27.87 12.37
N ASN A 343 29.13 -26.91 11.92
CA ASN A 343 30.52 -26.74 12.37
C ASN A 343 30.67 -25.66 13.46
N SER A 344 29.56 -25.28 14.11
CA SER A 344 29.53 -24.28 15.17
C SER A 344 29.27 -24.92 16.54
N LYS A 345 29.48 -24.14 17.62
CA LYS A 345 29.11 -24.53 18.99
C LYS A 345 27.72 -24.02 19.41
N VAL A 346 26.95 -23.48 18.46
CA VAL A 346 25.67 -22.83 18.75
C VAL A 346 24.63 -23.90 19.07
N ARG A 347 24.02 -23.78 20.25
CA ARG A 347 22.99 -24.71 20.74
C ARG A 347 21.62 -24.19 20.32
N MET A 348 20.87 -25.02 19.61
CA MET A 348 19.56 -24.65 19.07
C MET A 348 18.45 -25.45 19.75
N ALA A 349 17.27 -24.84 19.94
CA ALA A 349 16.04 -25.54 20.31
C ALA A 349 14.85 -25.17 19.41
N LEU A 350 13.95 -26.14 19.21
CA LEU A 350 12.70 -25.95 18.48
C LEU A 350 11.55 -25.79 19.48
N LEU A 351 10.69 -24.79 19.30
CA LEU A 351 9.48 -24.57 20.09
C LEU A 351 8.24 -24.44 19.19
N THR A 352 7.56 -25.56 18.96
CA THR A 352 6.33 -25.64 18.15
C THR A 352 5.17 -26.20 18.98
N GLY A 353 3.95 -26.15 18.42
CA GLY A 353 2.73 -26.60 19.11
C GLY A 353 2.64 -28.12 19.28
N THR A 354 3.33 -28.88 18.44
CA THR A 354 3.29 -30.37 18.39
C THR A 354 4.28 -31.06 19.32
N LEU A 355 5.12 -30.31 20.05
CA LEU A 355 6.08 -30.92 20.97
C LEU A 355 5.36 -31.63 22.12
N SER A 356 5.87 -32.80 22.51
CA SER A 356 5.38 -33.49 23.70
C SER A 356 5.58 -32.63 24.95
N ALA A 357 4.74 -32.83 25.97
CA ALA A 357 4.84 -32.08 27.21
C ALA A 357 6.21 -32.24 27.90
N ALA A 358 6.88 -33.38 27.72
CA ALA A 358 8.22 -33.64 28.24
C ALA A 358 9.28 -32.82 27.48
N GLN A 359 9.31 -32.91 26.15
CA GLN A 359 10.25 -32.15 25.31
C GLN A 359 10.07 -30.64 25.48
N ARG A 360 8.82 -30.17 25.57
CA ARG A 360 8.53 -28.77 25.82
C ARG A 360 9.11 -28.32 27.16
N ARG A 361 8.92 -29.10 28.22
CA ARG A 361 9.43 -28.78 29.57
C ARG A 361 10.96 -28.74 29.60
N GLU A 362 11.61 -29.69 28.94
CA GLU A 362 13.07 -29.74 28.81
C GLU A 362 13.61 -28.51 28.07
N ASN A 363 13.03 -28.18 26.91
CA ASN A 363 13.44 -27.00 26.14
C ASN A 363 13.23 -25.70 26.91
N LEU A 364 12.12 -25.57 27.66
CA LEU A 364 11.85 -24.39 28.49
C LEU A 364 12.85 -24.27 29.65
N ALA A 365 13.19 -25.38 30.30
CA ALA A 365 14.19 -25.37 31.37
C ALA A 365 15.59 -25.00 30.83
N ALA A 366 15.99 -25.57 29.69
CA ALA A 366 17.24 -25.23 29.04
C ALA A 366 17.29 -23.76 28.59
N LEU A 367 16.16 -23.19 28.16
CA LEU A 367 16.05 -21.78 27.80
C LEU A 367 16.24 -20.84 28.97
N GLU A 368 15.59 -21.12 30.09
CA GLU A 368 15.68 -20.35 31.32
C GLU A 368 17.10 -20.41 31.92
N GLN A 369 17.77 -21.56 31.80
CA GLN A 369 19.14 -21.77 32.27
C GLN A 369 20.20 -21.14 31.35
N GLY A 370 19.84 -20.77 30.12
CA GLY A 370 20.80 -20.26 29.13
C GLY A 370 21.59 -21.35 28.42
N ASP A 371 21.07 -22.59 28.41
CA ASP A 371 21.67 -23.74 27.71
C ASP A 371 21.30 -23.83 26.23
N VAL A 372 20.45 -22.91 25.77
CA VAL A 372 20.06 -22.75 24.38
C VAL A 372 20.45 -21.35 23.93
N ASP A 373 21.14 -21.24 22.81
CA ASP A 373 21.59 -19.96 22.25
C ASP A 373 20.58 -19.43 21.21
N LEU A 374 20.00 -20.33 20.39
CA LEU A 374 19.03 -20.00 19.36
C LEU A 374 17.72 -20.78 19.52
N VAL A 375 16.59 -20.10 19.41
CA VAL A 375 15.27 -20.72 19.37
C VAL A 375 14.62 -20.49 18.03
N ILE A 376 14.04 -21.55 17.47
CA ILE A 376 13.15 -21.45 16.32
C ILE A 376 11.78 -21.90 16.76
N GLY A 377 10.74 -21.11 16.49
CA GLY A 377 9.41 -21.47 16.96
C GLY A 377 8.29 -20.73 16.29
N THR A 378 7.06 -21.07 16.68
CA THR A 378 5.86 -20.36 16.24
C THR A 378 5.46 -19.31 17.29
N GLN A 379 4.23 -18.79 17.23
CA GLN A 379 3.66 -17.96 18.30
C GLN A 379 3.68 -18.62 19.69
N ALA A 380 3.95 -19.93 19.77
CA ALA A 380 4.20 -20.64 21.02
C ALA A 380 5.34 -20.04 21.86
N VAL A 381 6.26 -19.29 21.25
CA VAL A 381 7.37 -18.59 21.94
C VAL A 381 6.89 -17.37 22.74
N LEU A 382 5.72 -16.80 22.42
CA LEU A 382 5.17 -15.62 23.10
C LEU A 382 4.31 -15.95 24.32
N GLN A 383 4.20 -17.22 24.69
CA GLN A 383 3.38 -17.61 25.84
C GLN A 383 4.07 -17.20 27.14
N ASP A 384 3.29 -16.79 28.15
CA ASP A 384 3.81 -16.32 29.46
C ASP A 384 4.71 -17.32 30.20
N THR A 385 4.66 -18.60 29.79
CA THR A 385 5.50 -19.68 30.34
C THR A 385 6.93 -19.69 29.80
N VAL A 386 7.21 -18.95 28.72
CA VAL A 386 8.52 -18.93 28.08
C VAL A 386 9.40 -17.86 28.73
N ARG A 387 10.45 -18.30 29.42
CA ARG A 387 11.45 -17.44 30.04
C ARG A 387 12.81 -17.66 29.37
N PHE A 388 13.47 -16.56 29.06
CA PHE A 388 14.82 -16.56 28.52
C PHE A 388 15.77 -16.13 29.62
N SER A 389 17.01 -16.62 29.56
CA SER A 389 18.09 -16.15 30.43
C SER A 389 18.52 -14.74 30.04
N ARG A 390 18.79 -14.52 28.73
CA ARG A 390 19.28 -13.24 28.18
C ARG A 390 18.84 -13.04 26.73
N LEU A 391 17.58 -12.70 26.49
CA LEU A 391 17.10 -12.45 25.12
C LEU A 391 17.69 -11.14 24.55
N GLY A 392 18.43 -11.24 23.44
CA GLY A 392 19.03 -10.08 22.76
C GLY A 392 18.37 -9.73 21.43
N LEU A 393 17.81 -10.71 20.70
CA LEU A 393 17.22 -10.48 19.39
C LEU A 393 15.98 -11.35 19.16
N VAL A 394 14.97 -10.76 18.54
CA VAL A 394 13.75 -11.42 18.06
C VAL A 394 13.61 -11.15 16.57
N VAL A 395 13.69 -12.21 15.77
CA VAL A 395 13.42 -12.20 14.34
C VAL A 395 12.00 -12.73 14.10
N ILE A 396 11.22 -12.02 13.28
CA ILE A 396 9.84 -12.39 12.94
C ILE A 396 9.75 -12.55 11.43
N ASP A 397 9.45 -13.75 10.94
CA ASP A 397 9.25 -14.03 9.52
C ASP A 397 7.76 -13.96 9.13
N GLU A 398 7.47 -13.24 8.05
CA GLU A 398 6.14 -12.98 7.47
C GLU A 398 5.10 -12.41 8.46
N GLN A 399 5.07 -11.07 8.55
CA GLN A 399 4.14 -10.37 9.44
C GLN A 399 2.77 -10.12 8.79
N HIS A 400 1.75 -10.86 9.23
CA HIS A 400 0.35 -10.40 9.15
C HIS A 400 -0.31 -10.16 10.52
N ARG A 401 0.30 -10.57 11.64
CA ARG A 401 -0.37 -10.56 12.96
C ARG A 401 0.47 -10.21 14.19
N PHE A 402 1.72 -9.77 14.06
CA PHE A 402 2.52 -9.38 15.23
C PHE A 402 2.24 -7.92 15.62
N GLY A 403 1.72 -7.70 16.83
CA GLY A 403 1.28 -6.40 17.33
C GLY A 403 2.15 -5.84 18.46
N VAL A 404 1.91 -4.57 18.81
CA VAL A 404 2.62 -3.85 19.89
C VAL A 404 2.56 -4.59 21.24
N ASN A 405 1.42 -5.20 21.56
CA ASN A 405 1.22 -5.90 22.83
C ASN A 405 2.07 -7.18 22.96
N GLN A 406 2.45 -7.82 21.84
CA GLN A 406 3.28 -9.02 21.86
C GLN A 406 4.77 -8.68 22.08
N ARG A 407 5.21 -7.46 21.78
CA ARG A 407 6.57 -6.99 22.09
C ARG A 407 6.79 -6.89 23.60
N ALA A 408 5.81 -6.33 24.33
CA ALA A 408 5.86 -6.19 25.78
C ALA A 408 6.02 -7.54 26.52
N ALA A 409 5.46 -8.64 25.96
CA ALA A 409 5.59 -9.98 26.55
C ALA A 409 7.02 -10.53 26.49
N LEU A 410 7.86 -10.04 25.58
CA LEU A 410 9.26 -10.47 25.42
C LEU A 410 10.25 -9.59 26.17
N ARG A 411 9.77 -8.55 26.85
CA ARG A 411 10.59 -7.67 27.68
C ARG A 411 11.04 -8.42 28.94
N GLN A 412 12.34 -8.36 29.25
CA GLN A 412 12.89 -9.04 30.43
C GLN A 412 13.88 -8.14 31.16
N SER A 413 13.82 -8.14 32.49
CA SER A 413 14.75 -7.41 33.36
C SER A 413 14.90 -5.90 33.03
N GLY A 414 13.82 -5.28 32.55
CA GLY A 414 13.80 -3.85 32.18
C GLY A 414 14.48 -3.53 30.84
N MET A 415 14.95 -4.53 30.09
CA MET A 415 15.51 -4.37 28.74
C MET A 415 14.59 -5.00 27.69
N ASP A 416 14.51 -4.34 26.54
CA ASP A 416 13.88 -4.87 25.34
C ASP A 416 14.92 -5.53 24.43
N PRO A 417 14.58 -6.65 23.78
CA PRO A 417 15.43 -7.20 22.74
C PRO A 417 15.38 -6.33 21.47
N HIS A 418 16.36 -6.51 20.59
CA HIS A 418 16.29 -6.01 19.23
C HIS A 418 15.21 -6.76 18.44
N TYR A 419 14.49 -6.07 17.54
CA TYR A 419 13.46 -6.64 16.69
C TYR A 419 13.82 -6.50 15.21
N LEU A 420 13.87 -7.64 14.51
CA LEU A 420 14.02 -7.73 13.06
C LEU A 420 12.79 -8.41 12.46
N VAL A 421 12.00 -7.67 11.70
CA VAL A 421 10.83 -8.19 10.99
C VAL A 421 11.21 -8.44 9.54
N MET A 422 10.83 -9.59 8.98
CA MET A 422 11.04 -9.93 7.59
C MET A 422 9.71 -10.09 6.88
N THR A 423 9.63 -9.61 5.64
CA THR A 423 8.48 -9.88 4.76
C THR A 423 8.94 -10.25 3.37
N ALA A 424 8.26 -11.23 2.75
CA ALA A 424 8.50 -11.56 1.35
C ALA A 424 7.58 -10.85 0.37
N THR A 425 6.53 -10.15 0.82
CA THR A 425 5.80 -9.22 -0.03
C THR A 425 6.56 -7.90 -0.10
N PRO A 426 7.03 -7.48 -1.28
CA PRO A 426 7.50 -6.13 -1.42
C PRO A 426 6.31 -5.19 -1.18
N ILE A 427 6.45 -4.25 -0.26
CA ILE A 427 5.54 -3.14 -0.02
C ILE A 427 6.17 -1.91 -0.66
N PRO A 428 5.41 -1.09 -1.41
CA PRO A 428 5.93 0.18 -1.90
C PRO A 428 6.58 0.99 -0.79
N ARG A 429 7.71 1.64 -1.05
CA ARG A 429 8.49 2.34 -0.01
C ARG A 429 7.64 3.38 0.72
N THR A 430 6.83 4.13 -0.03
CA THR A 430 5.91 5.15 0.47
C THR A 430 4.84 4.58 1.41
N VAL A 431 4.35 3.38 1.10
CA VAL A 431 3.40 2.63 1.94
C VAL A 431 4.11 2.09 3.18
N ALA A 432 5.30 1.51 3.05
CA ALA A 432 6.07 0.99 4.17
C ALA A 432 6.41 2.09 5.18
N MET A 433 6.79 3.27 4.68
CA MET A 433 7.11 4.46 5.49
C MET A 433 5.92 5.02 6.27
N THR A 434 4.70 4.71 5.86
CA THR A 434 3.48 5.21 6.49
C THR A 434 2.83 4.14 7.38
N LEU A 435 2.65 2.93 6.87
CA LEU A 435 2.03 1.80 7.58
C LEU A 435 2.93 1.23 8.68
N TYR A 436 4.24 1.22 8.44
CA TYR A 436 5.26 0.74 9.37
C TYR A 436 6.21 1.87 9.75
N GLY A 437 5.70 3.11 9.83
CA GLY A 437 6.52 4.29 10.13
C GLY A 437 7.25 4.25 11.48
N ASP A 438 6.93 3.30 12.37
CA ASP A 438 7.72 3.01 13.58
C ASP A 438 8.98 2.16 13.30
N LEU A 439 9.07 1.49 12.15
CA LEU A 439 10.20 0.65 11.74
C LEU A 439 11.20 1.40 10.83
N GLU A 440 12.48 1.10 10.96
CA GLU A 440 13.48 1.35 9.91
C GLU A 440 13.34 0.30 8.81
N VAL A 441 13.63 0.65 7.55
CA VAL A 441 13.41 -0.25 6.42
C VAL A 441 14.73 -0.51 5.68
N SER A 442 15.14 -1.78 5.62
CA SER A 442 16.20 -2.25 4.71
C SER A 442 15.58 -2.97 3.54
N THR A 443 16.06 -2.70 2.33
CA THR A 443 15.48 -3.23 1.10
C THR A 443 16.50 -4.06 0.31
N LEU A 444 16.13 -5.29 -0.04
CA LEU A 444 16.91 -6.19 -0.89
C LEU A 444 16.28 -6.25 -2.28
N LYS A 445 16.90 -5.58 -3.26
CA LYS A 445 16.42 -5.54 -4.65
C LYS A 445 17.10 -6.63 -5.50
N THR A 446 18.34 -6.92 -5.20
CA THR A 446 19.21 -7.81 -5.96
C THR A 446 19.01 -9.24 -5.52
N LEU A 447 18.78 -10.13 -6.49
CA LEU A 447 18.69 -11.56 -6.25
C LEU A 447 20.09 -12.20 -6.23
N PRO A 448 20.32 -13.24 -5.41
CA PRO A 448 21.58 -13.98 -5.43
C PRO A 448 21.90 -14.57 -6.81
N PRO A 449 23.18 -14.64 -7.21
CA PRO A 449 23.60 -15.21 -8.48
C PRO A 449 23.23 -16.70 -8.58
N GLY A 450 22.96 -17.18 -9.81
CA GLY A 450 22.66 -18.59 -10.09
C GLY A 450 21.17 -18.96 -10.15
N ARG A 451 20.26 -18.00 -9.95
CA ARG A 451 18.81 -18.22 -10.13
C ARG A 451 18.40 -18.12 -11.59
N GLN A 452 17.67 -19.13 -12.06
CA GLN A 452 17.10 -19.12 -13.41
C GLN A 452 15.86 -18.21 -13.50
N PRO A 453 15.55 -17.67 -14.69
CA PRO A 453 14.34 -16.89 -14.91
C PRO A 453 13.09 -17.78 -14.75
N VAL A 454 11.97 -17.12 -14.45
CA VAL A 454 10.64 -17.74 -14.49
C VAL A 454 9.90 -17.13 -15.66
N HIS A 455 9.50 -17.97 -16.60
CA HIS A 455 8.67 -17.57 -17.73
C HIS A 455 7.21 -17.58 -17.28
N THR A 456 6.51 -16.46 -17.46
CA THR A 456 5.10 -16.32 -17.10
C THR A 456 4.28 -16.08 -18.35
N GLN A 457 3.24 -16.88 -18.57
CA GLN A 457 2.33 -16.77 -19.70
C GLN A 457 0.88 -16.64 -19.20
N LEU A 458 0.11 -15.77 -19.85
CA LEU A 458 -1.34 -15.74 -19.70
C LEU A 458 -1.95 -16.62 -20.80
N ALA A 459 -2.90 -17.48 -20.43
CA ALA A 459 -3.56 -18.39 -21.36
C ALA A 459 -5.08 -18.30 -21.23
N ASN A 460 -5.77 -18.38 -22.36
CA ASN A 460 -7.23 -18.47 -22.43
C ASN A 460 -7.69 -19.93 -22.62
N SER A 461 -8.99 -20.16 -22.73
CA SER A 461 -9.55 -21.52 -22.87
C SER A 461 -8.98 -22.28 -24.07
N ASN A 462 -8.68 -21.59 -25.17
CA ASN A 462 -8.16 -22.20 -26.41
C ASN A 462 -6.70 -22.69 -26.28
N GLN A 463 -5.95 -22.15 -25.32
CA GLN A 463 -4.54 -22.49 -25.10
C GLN A 463 -4.35 -23.54 -23.99
N ARG A 464 -5.45 -23.98 -23.35
CA ARG A 464 -5.42 -24.91 -22.22
C ARG A 464 -4.79 -26.26 -22.56
N ASP A 465 -5.17 -26.88 -23.68
CA ASP A 465 -4.65 -28.20 -24.08
C ASP A 465 -3.16 -28.15 -24.42
N GLN A 466 -2.72 -27.06 -25.04
CA GLN A 466 -1.32 -26.81 -25.34
C GLN A 466 -0.49 -26.67 -24.04
N TRP A 467 -1.01 -25.92 -23.07
CA TRP A 467 -0.35 -25.77 -21.77
C TRP A 467 -0.24 -27.10 -21.04
N TRP A 468 -1.30 -27.90 -20.97
CA TRP A 468 -1.25 -29.20 -20.30
C TRP A 468 -0.29 -30.18 -20.99
N SER A 469 -0.20 -30.15 -22.32
CA SER A 469 0.79 -30.94 -23.06
C SER A 469 2.22 -30.58 -22.64
N PHE A 470 2.52 -29.28 -22.53
CA PHE A 470 3.81 -28.77 -22.04
C PHE A 470 4.05 -29.11 -20.57
N PHE A 471 3.04 -28.97 -19.72
CA PHE A 471 3.11 -29.31 -18.30
C PHE A 471 3.51 -30.78 -18.10
N CYS A 472 2.87 -31.69 -18.84
CA CYS A 472 3.18 -33.12 -18.84
C CYS A 472 4.60 -33.42 -19.36
N GLU A 473 5.08 -32.70 -20.36
CA GLU A 473 6.47 -32.82 -20.82
C GLU A 473 7.47 -32.49 -19.70
N GLN A 474 7.26 -31.39 -18.98
CA GLN A 474 8.11 -31.03 -17.84
C GLN A 474 8.11 -32.11 -16.77
N LEU A 475 6.93 -32.67 -16.41
CA LEU A 475 6.84 -33.75 -15.43
C LEU A 475 7.57 -35.02 -15.87
N ARG A 476 7.53 -35.39 -17.16
CA ARG A 476 8.25 -36.55 -17.71
C ARG A 476 9.76 -36.42 -17.60
N THR A 477 10.29 -35.19 -17.55
CA THR A 477 11.73 -34.96 -17.27
C THR A 477 12.11 -35.14 -15.79
N GLY A 478 11.20 -35.63 -14.96
CA GLY A 478 11.40 -35.88 -13.53
C GLY A 478 11.13 -34.67 -12.64
N ARG A 479 10.45 -33.64 -13.17
CA ARG A 479 10.07 -32.44 -12.42
C ARG A 479 8.74 -32.60 -11.70
N GLN A 480 8.48 -31.66 -10.82
CA GLN A 480 7.22 -31.55 -10.09
C GLN A 480 6.51 -30.24 -10.46
N GLY A 481 5.20 -30.22 -10.26
CA GLY A 481 4.36 -29.08 -10.61
C GLY A 481 3.31 -28.72 -9.56
N PHE A 482 2.88 -27.45 -9.60
CA PHE A 482 1.77 -26.95 -8.78
C PHE A 482 0.56 -26.63 -9.65
N VAL A 483 -0.65 -26.88 -9.13
CA VAL A 483 -1.89 -26.36 -9.69
C VAL A 483 -2.62 -25.61 -8.58
N VAL A 484 -2.84 -24.32 -8.79
CA VAL A 484 -3.42 -23.41 -7.79
C VAL A 484 -4.83 -23.04 -8.22
N VAL A 485 -5.80 -23.28 -7.35
CA VAL A 485 -7.22 -22.94 -7.56
C VAL A 485 -7.60 -21.81 -6.59
N PRO A 486 -8.28 -20.75 -7.04
CA PRO A 486 -8.63 -19.64 -6.16
C PRO A 486 -9.68 -20.07 -5.14
N ARG A 487 -9.67 -19.36 -4.01
CA ARG A 487 -10.76 -19.43 -3.05
C ARG A 487 -11.98 -18.71 -3.61
N VAL A 488 -13.11 -19.41 -3.64
CA VAL A 488 -14.42 -18.77 -3.57
C VAL A 488 -14.74 -18.65 -2.08
N GLU A 489 -15.35 -17.57 -1.64
CA GLU A 489 -15.64 -17.24 -0.22
C GLU A 489 -16.00 -18.47 0.63
N GLU A 490 -15.62 -18.49 1.93
CA GLU A 490 -15.69 -19.63 2.87
C GLU A 490 -17.07 -20.35 2.92
N THR A 491 -17.34 -21.16 1.91
CA THR A 491 -18.59 -21.89 1.67
C THR A 491 -18.24 -23.31 1.21
N ASP A 492 -19.21 -24.22 1.25
CA ASP A 492 -19.04 -25.60 0.76
C ASP A 492 -18.65 -25.67 -0.74
N GLU A 493 -18.77 -24.56 -1.48
CA GLU A 493 -18.42 -24.45 -2.90
C GLU A 493 -16.90 -24.45 -3.17
N GLU A 494 -16.04 -24.00 -2.24
CA GLU A 494 -14.57 -23.99 -2.40
C GLU A 494 -14.01 -25.41 -2.56
N ILE A 495 -14.53 -26.35 -1.77
CA ILE A 495 -14.04 -27.74 -1.74
C ILE A 495 -14.53 -28.49 -2.97
N ALA A 496 -15.81 -28.33 -3.30
CA ALA A 496 -16.38 -28.89 -4.51
C ALA A 496 -15.57 -28.44 -5.74
N SER A 497 -15.11 -27.19 -5.79
CA SER A 497 -14.31 -26.68 -6.91
C SER A 497 -12.91 -27.31 -7.00
N VAL A 498 -12.20 -27.48 -5.89
CA VAL A 498 -10.83 -27.99 -5.89
C VAL A 498 -10.82 -29.52 -6.02
N GLU A 499 -11.75 -30.21 -5.38
CA GLU A 499 -11.97 -31.65 -5.55
C GLU A 499 -12.42 -31.95 -6.98
N ALA A 500 -13.35 -31.18 -7.56
CA ALA A 500 -13.71 -31.33 -8.97
C ALA A 500 -12.51 -31.07 -9.89
N THR A 501 -11.70 -30.05 -9.62
CA THR A 501 -10.47 -29.80 -10.40
C THR A 501 -9.49 -30.96 -10.26
N PHE A 502 -9.35 -31.52 -9.05
CA PHE A 502 -8.51 -32.70 -8.81
C PHE A 502 -9.01 -33.90 -9.62
N GLU A 503 -10.30 -34.21 -9.56
CA GLU A 503 -10.91 -35.32 -10.32
C GLU A 503 -10.78 -35.10 -11.84
N GLN A 504 -11.04 -33.89 -12.33
CA GLN A 504 -10.91 -33.55 -13.75
C GLN A 504 -9.47 -33.72 -14.25
N LEU A 505 -8.48 -33.30 -13.46
CA LEU A 505 -7.08 -33.43 -13.85
C LEU A 505 -6.57 -34.87 -13.70
N ALA A 506 -6.99 -35.56 -12.64
CA ALA A 506 -6.65 -36.96 -12.39
C ALA A 506 -7.25 -37.91 -13.44
N ASN A 507 -8.46 -37.64 -13.92
CA ASN A 507 -9.11 -38.42 -14.98
C ASN A 507 -8.90 -37.83 -16.38
N GLY A 508 -8.03 -36.83 -16.52
CA GLY A 508 -7.82 -36.09 -17.75
C GLY A 508 -6.34 -35.92 -18.06
N PRO A 509 -5.84 -34.68 -18.24
CA PRO A 509 -4.49 -34.43 -18.75
C PRO A 509 -3.37 -34.98 -17.86
N LEU A 510 -3.62 -35.22 -16.56
CA LEU A 510 -2.61 -35.64 -15.59
C LEU A 510 -2.78 -37.10 -15.11
N GLU A 511 -3.60 -37.92 -15.77
CA GLU A 511 -3.87 -39.33 -15.40
C GLU A 511 -2.60 -40.17 -15.20
N ALA A 512 -1.55 -39.90 -15.98
CA ALA A 512 -0.29 -40.64 -15.92
C ALA A 512 0.62 -40.26 -14.72
N PHE A 513 0.23 -39.32 -13.86
CA PHE A 513 1.08 -38.77 -12.80
C PHE A 513 0.49 -38.97 -11.40
N ARG A 514 1.35 -38.85 -10.38
CA ARG A 514 0.93 -38.94 -8.98
C ARG A 514 0.51 -37.56 -8.47
N LEU A 515 -0.78 -37.38 -8.22
CA LEU A 515 -1.38 -36.12 -7.77
C LEU A 515 -1.62 -36.16 -6.26
N GLY A 516 -1.45 -35.00 -5.59
CA GLY A 516 -1.92 -34.77 -4.23
C GLY A 516 -2.81 -33.54 -4.15
N LEU A 517 -3.70 -33.53 -3.16
CA LEU A 517 -4.66 -32.46 -2.91
C LEU A 517 -4.41 -31.80 -1.57
N ILE A 518 -4.42 -30.46 -1.51
CA ILE A 518 -4.38 -29.69 -0.27
C ILE A 518 -5.41 -28.56 -0.28
N HIS A 519 -6.30 -28.54 0.71
CA HIS A 519 -7.26 -27.45 0.91
C HIS A 519 -7.42 -27.10 2.39
N GLY A 520 -8.16 -26.03 2.68
CA GLY A 520 -8.27 -25.44 4.02
C GLY A 520 -8.83 -26.37 5.10
N ARG A 521 -9.74 -27.30 4.75
CA ARG A 521 -10.41 -28.19 5.71
C ARG A 521 -9.62 -29.43 6.11
N LEU A 522 -8.54 -29.78 5.41
CA LEU A 522 -7.66 -30.88 5.85
C LEU A 522 -7.06 -30.55 7.22
N SER A 523 -6.94 -31.58 8.05
CA SER A 523 -6.23 -31.47 9.33
C SER A 523 -4.77 -31.07 9.10
N SER A 524 -4.15 -30.48 10.12
CA SER A 524 -2.73 -30.08 10.02
C SER A 524 -1.82 -31.28 9.75
N GLU A 525 -2.15 -32.45 10.31
CA GLU A 525 -1.39 -33.70 10.10
C GLU A 525 -1.48 -34.19 8.65
N GLU A 526 -2.66 -34.14 8.03
CA GLU A 526 -2.86 -34.51 6.62
C GLU A 526 -2.12 -33.56 5.68
N LYS A 527 -2.23 -32.25 5.91
CA LYS A 527 -1.48 -31.24 5.14
C LYS A 527 0.02 -31.52 5.22
N ASP A 528 0.55 -31.77 6.41
CA ASP A 528 1.97 -32.04 6.63
C ASP A 528 2.41 -33.36 6.01
N ALA A 529 1.55 -34.39 5.99
CA ALA A 529 1.82 -35.66 5.32
C ALA A 529 1.88 -35.50 3.80
N THR A 530 0.89 -34.85 3.19
CA THR A 530 0.85 -34.60 1.73
C THR A 530 2.02 -33.73 1.29
N MET A 531 2.35 -32.68 2.06
CA MET A 531 3.51 -31.84 1.78
C MET A 531 4.84 -32.58 1.88
N ARG A 532 4.99 -33.50 2.85
CA ARG A 532 6.19 -34.35 2.95
C ARG A 532 6.30 -35.29 1.75
N ALA A 533 5.20 -35.92 1.35
CA ALA A 533 5.16 -36.81 0.18
C ALA A 533 5.53 -36.06 -1.11
N PHE A 534 5.01 -34.84 -1.29
CA PHE A 534 5.37 -33.97 -2.41
C PHE A 534 6.85 -33.56 -2.33
N SER A 535 7.35 -33.08 -1.20
CA SER A 535 8.76 -32.71 -1.07
C SER A 535 9.74 -33.88 -1.30
N ALA A 536 9.31 -35.12 -1.04
CA ALA A 536 10.10 -36.34 -1.26
C ALA A 536 10.02 -36.87 -2.70
N GLY A 537 9.25 -36.24 -3.60
CA GLY A 537 9.05 -36.70 -4.98
C GLY A 537 8.10 -37.89 -5.13
N GLN A 538 7.43 -38.30 -4.04
CA GLN A 538 6.40 -39.34 -4.09
C GLN A 538 5.17 -38.85 -4.84
N LEU A 539 4.87 -37.55 -4.76
CA LEU A 539 3.85 -36.89 -5.58
C LEU A 539 4.53 -35.99 -6.61
N GLN A 540 4.06 -36.02 -7.85
CA GLN A 540 4.60 -35.20 -8.93
C GLN A 540 3.84 -33.88 -9.09
N VAL A 541 2.55 -33.87 -8.78
CA VAL A 541 1.71 -32.68 -8.89
C VAL A 541 0.99 -32.43 -7.58
N LEU A 542 1.02 -31.18 -7.12
CA LEU A 542 0.24 -30.75 -5.96
C LEU A 542 -0.84 -29.76 -6.41
N ILE A 543 -2.09 -30.16 -6.22
CA ILE A 543 -3.27 -29.34 -6.46
C ILE A 543 -3.67 -28.73 -5.12
N ALA A 544 -3.76 -27.41 -5.05
CA ALA A 544 -4.14 -26.76 -3.81
C ALA A 544 -4.84 -25.43 -3.99
N THR A 545 -5.55 -25.01 -2.94
CA THR A 545 -6.02 -23.63 -2.82
C THR A 545 -4.89 -22.68 -2.45
N SER A 546 -5.20 -21.41 -2.19
CA SER A 546 -4.24 -20.38 -1.74
C SER A 546 -3.42 -20.74 -0.48
N VAL A 547 -3.62 -21.92 0.11
CA VAL A 547 -2.82 -22.50 1.19
C VAL A 547 -1.35 -22.77 0.80
N ILE A 548 -0.97 -22.77 -0.50
CA ILE A 548 0.46 -22.82 -0.93
C ILE A 548 1.24 -21.55 -0.52
N GLU A 549 0.56 -20.49 -0.09
CA GLU A 549 1.21 -19.31 0.52
C GLU A 549 2.15 -19.70 1.68
N VAL A 550 1.91 -20.83 2.37
CA VAL A 550 2.76 -21.32 3.46
C VAL A 550 3.98 -22.07 2.93
N GLY A 551 5.00 -21.30 2.55
CA GLY A 551 6.35 -21.58 3.03
C GLY A 551 7.25 -22.62 2.37
N ILE A 552 6.68 -23.64 1.73
CA ILE A 552 7.46 -24.85 1.43
C ILE A 552 8.41 -24.62 0.24
N ASN A 553 9.64 -25.12 0.39
CA ASN A 553 10.70 -25.09 -0.60
C ASN A 553 10.83 -26.47 -1.27
N VAL A 554 10.38 -26.60 -2.52
CA VAL A 554 10.60 -27.80 -3.34
C VAL A 554 11.44 -27.40 -4.56
N PRO A 555 12.78 -27.53 -4.51
CA PRO A 555 13.66 -27.09 -5.60
C PRO A 555 13.40 -27.77 -6.96
N ASN A 556 12.78 -28.96 -6.94
CA ASN A 556 12.43 -29.72 -8.13
C ASN A 556 11.06 -29.34 -8.74
N ALA A 557 10.28 -28.48 -8.06
CA ALA A 557 9.04 -27.94 -8.58
C ALA A 557 9.33 -26.77 -9.52
N THR A 558 9.08 -26.96 -10.81
CA THR A 558 9.50 -26.02 -11.87
C THR A 558 8.36 -25.53 -12.75
N VAL A 559 7.18 -26.16 -12.68
CA VAL A 559 6.01 -25.76 -13.48
C VAL A 559 4.82 -25.46 -12.56
N MET A 560 4.05 -24.42 -12.87
CA MET A 560 2.89 -24.01 -12.09
C MET A 560 1.74 -23.55 -13.00
N THR A 561 0.54 -24.02 -12.69
CA THR A 561 -0.72 -23.56 -13.28
C THR A 561 -1.51 -22.79 -12.23
N ILE A 562 -2.02 -21.61 -12.57
CA ILE A 562 -2.93 -20.82 -11.74
C ILE A 562 -4.26 -20.73 -12.48
N GLU A 563 -5.30 -21.32 -11.92
CA GLU A 563 -6.67 -21.25 -12.44
C GLU A 563 -7.30 -19.89 -12.09
N ASN A 564 -8.12 -19.32 -12.97
CA ASN A 564 -8.87 -18.07 -12.74
C ASN A 564 -8.02 -16.95 -12.07
N GLY A 565 -6.94 -16.55 -12.74
CA GLY A 565 -5.95 -15.60 -12.22
C GLY A 565 -6.49 -14.21 -11.85
N ASP A 566 -7.63 -13.83 -12.45
CA ASP A 566 -8.38 -12.60 -12.16
C ASP A 566 -8.81 -12.51 -10.69
N ARG A 567 -8.98 -13.64 -10.00
CA ARG A 567 -9.39 -13.69 -8.59
C ARG A 567 -8.27 -13.49 -7.58
N PHE A 568 -7.00 -13.58 -8.00
CA PHE A 568 -5.85 -13.43 -7.10
C PHE A 568 -5.37 -11.98 -7.07
N GLY A 569 -4.86 -11.49 -5.94
CA GLY A 569 -4.12 -10.23 -5.91
C GLY A 569 -2.74 -10.33 -6.57
N LEU A 570 -2.17 -9.21 -7.02
CA LEU A 570 -0.86 -9.22 -7.69
C LEU A 570 0.27 -9.71 -6.76
N ALA A 571 0.20 -9.34 -5.47
CA ALA A 571 1.13 -9.83 -4.45
C ALA A 571 1.06 -11.37 -4.28
N GLN A 572 -0.15 -11.95 -4.30
CA GLN A 572 -0.35 -13.40 -4.19
C GLN A 572 0.22 -14.13 -5.40
N LEU A 573 -0.08 -13.64 -6.62
CA LEU A 573 0.48 -14.18 -7.86
C LEU A 573 2.01 -14.16 -7.84
N HIS A 574 2.62 -13.07 -7.35
CA HIS A 574 4.06 -12.94 -7.22
C HIS A 574 4.65 -13.94 -6.21
N GLN A 575 4.01 -14.13 -5.05
CA GLN A 575 4.42 -15.14 -4.07
C GLN A 575 4.34 -16.56 -4.64
N LEU A 576 3.26 -16.88 -5.36
CA LEU A 576 3.07 -18.17 -6.04
C LEU A 576 4.17 -18.40 -7.08
N ARG A 577 4.45 -17.42 -7.94
CA ARG A 577 5.56 -17.46 -8.90
C ARG A 577 6.91 -17.72 -8.24
N GLY A 578 7.15 -17.13 -7.07
CA GLY A 578 8.36 -17.35 -6.27
C GLY A 578 8.56 -18.81 -5.81
N ARG A 579 7.54 -19.67 -5.89
CA ARG A 579 7.63 -21.10 -5.53
C ARG A 579 8.35 -21.93 -6.57
N VAL A 580 8.24 -21.58 -7.86
CA VAL A 580 8.90 -22.31 -8.96
C VAL A 580 10.28 -21.74 -9.35
N ARG A 581 10.81 -20.79 -8.56
CA ARG A 581 12.10 -20.10 -8.81
C ARG A 581 13.28 -20.66 -8.01
N ARG A 582 13.15 -21.85 -7.42
CA ARG A 582 14.05 -22.30 -6.33
C ARG A 582 15.12 -23.31 -6.74
N GLY A 583 15.17 -23.72 -8.01
CA GLY A 583 16.10 -24.73 -8.53
C GLY A 583 17.13 -24.20 -9.53
N LYS A 584 17.94 -25.12 -10.07
CA LYS A 584 18.90 -24.86 -11.18
C LYS A 584 18.22 -24.81 -12.55
N HIS A 585 16.93 -25.13 -12.62
CA HIS A 585 16.15 -25.21 -13.84
C HIS A 585 15.22 -23.99 -13.96
N PRO A 586 14.92 -23.53 -15.19
CA PRO A 586 13.97 -22.44 -15.40
C PRO A 586 12.58 -22.83 -14.87
N GLY A 587 11.89 -21.83 -14.33
CA GLY A 587 10.50 -21.99 -13.88
C GLY A 587 9.52 -21.59 -14.98
N TYR A 588 8.35 -22.22 -15.01
CA TYR A 588 7.27 -21.91 -15.94
C TYR A 588 5.96 -21.72 -15.19
N VAL A 589 5.29 -20.59 -15.40
CA VAL A 589 4.00 -20.27 -14.79
C VAL A 589 3.01 -19.95 -15.90
N CYS A 590 1.87 -20.62 -15.88
CA CYS A 590 0.73 -20.27 -16.70
C CYS A 590 -0.42 -19.80 -15.81
N VAL A 591 -1.03 -18.70 -16.21
CA VAL A 591 -2.22 -18.16 -15.55
C VAL A 591 -3.38 -18.24 -16.52
N PHE A 592 -4.38 -19.03 -16.17
CA PHE A 592 -5.62 -19.08 -16.94
C PHE A 592 -6.48 -17.87 -16.64
N VAL A 593 -6.95 -17.22 -17.70
CA VAL A 593 -7.82 -16.04 -17.65
C VAL A 593 -9.17 -16.33 -18.32
N PRO A 594 -10.27 -15.69 -17.86
CA PRO A 594 -11.56 -15.79 -18.53
C PRO A 594 -11.49 -15.27 -19.97
N ASP A 595 -12.33 -15.80 -20.88
CA ASP A 595 -12.34 -15.41 -22.30
C ASP A 595 -12.95 -14.00 -22.56
N ASP A 596 -13.49 -13.32 -21.55
CA ASP A 596 -14.06 -11.98 -21.69
C ASP A 596 -12.97 -10.89 -21.72
N ALA A 597 -12.75 -10.32 -22.91
CA ALA A 597 -11.71 -9.32 -23.18
C ALA A 597 -12.06 -7.89 -22.74
N SER A 598 -13.26 -7.63 -22.20
CA SER A 598 -13.70 -6.27 -21.86
C SER A 598 -12.98 -5.65 -20.64
N VAL A 599 -12.26 -6.47 -19.88
CA VAL A 599 -11.30 -6.06 -18.86
C VAL A 599 -10.07 -6.95 -18.97
N VAL A 600 -9.19 -6.71 -19.94
CA VAL A 600 -7.83 -7.24 -19.81
C VAL A 600 -7.24 -6.58 -18.58
N ASP A 601 -7.16 -7.36 -17.50
CA ASP A 601 -6.71 -6.91 -16.19
C ASP A 601 -5.26 -6.45 -16.32
N ALA A 602 -5.04 -5.13 -16.41
CA ALA A 602 -3.72 -4.50 -16.52
C ALA A 602 -2.74 -5.01 -15.45
N ARG A 603 -3.28 -5.54 -14.34
CA ARG A 603 -2.57 -6.25 -13.28
C ARG A 603 -1.95 -7.58 -13.73
N LEU A 604 -2.69 -8.40 -14.48
CA LEU A 604 -2.21 -9.69 -14.99
C LEU A 604 -1.17 -9.51 -16.10
N GLU A 605 -1.36 -8.50 -16.96
CA GLU A 605 -0.33 -8.12 -17.94
C GLU A 605 0.94 -7.65 -17.24
N ALA A 606 0.80 -6.82 -16.20
CA ALA A 606 1.94 -6.41 -15.38
C ALA A 606 2.66 -7.61 -14.76
N PHE A 607 1.92 -8.59 -14.23
CA PHE A 607 2.46 -9.83 -13.67
C PHE A 607 3.27 -10.63 -14.71
N ALA A 608 2.74 -10.79 -15.92
CA ALA A 608 3.40 -11.52 -16.99
C ALA A 608 4.68 -10.82 -17.48
N ASN A 609 4.66 -9.48 -17.53
CA ASN A 609 5.74 -8.69 -18.10
C ASN A 609 6.87 -8.33 -17.10
N SER A 610 6.61 -8.33 -15.78
CA SER A 610 7.63 -8.00 -14.78
C SER A 610 7.87 -9.14 -13.80
N THR A 611 9.14 -9.51 -13.63
CA THR A 611 9.59 -10.46 -12.60
C THR A 611 9.98 -9.80 -11.28
N ASN A 612 9.97 -8.47 -11.23
CA ASN A 612 10.40 -7.68 -10.08
C ASN A 612 9.23 -7.44 -9.13
N GLY A 613 9.27 -8.06 -7.94
CA GLY A 613 8.20 -7.93 -6.96
C GLY A 613 7.94 -6.49 -6.49
N PHE A 614 8.93 -5.60 -6.52
CA PHE A 614 8.75 -4.20 -6.14
C PHE A 614 7.96 -3.42 -7.20
N GLU A 615 8.26 -3.63 -8.48
CA GLU A 615 7.49 -3.02 -9.57
C GLU A 615 6.04 -3.52 -9.58
N LEU A 616 5.85 -4.81 -9.30
CA LEU A 616 4.52 -5.38 -9.18
C LEU A 616 3.75 -4.81 -7.98
N ALA A 617 4.41 -4.67 -6.82
CA ALA A 617 3.78 -4.07 -5.64
C ALA A 617 3.41 -2.59 -5.86
N GLU A 618 4.27 -1.84 -6.55
CA GLU A 618 3.99 -0.47 -6.96
C GLU A 618 2.75 -0.45 -7.87
N LYS A 619 2.73 -1.25 -8.94
CA LYS A 619 1.58 -1.36 -9.86
C LYS A 619 0.29 -1.80 -9.16
N ASP A 620 0.33 -2.77 -8.24
CA ASP A 620 -0.83 -3.20 -7.45
C ASP A 620 -1.39 -2.03 -6.63
N PHE A 621 -0.50 -1.21 -6.05
CA PHE A 621 -0.88 -0.01 -5.31
C PHE A 621 -1.55 1.04 -6.22
N GLN A 622 -1.00 1.29 -7.41
CA GLN A 622 -1.58 2.26 -8.36
C GLN A 622 -2.98 1.82 -8.82
N LEU A 623 -3.16 0.53 -9.09
CA LEU A 623 -4.43 -0.02 -9.60
C LEU A 623 -5.51 -0.08 -8.52
N ARG A 624 -5.15 -0.36 -7.26
CA ARG A 624 -6.11 -0.43 -6.14
C ARG A 624 -6.51 0.94 -5.59
N GLY A 625 -5.65 1.95 -5.77
CA GLY A 625 -5.82 3.28 -5.22
C GLY A 625 -5.63 3.34 -3.69
N PRO A 626 -5.39 4.54 -3.13
CA PRO A 626 -5.06 4.71 -1.70
C PRO A 626 -6.21 4.35 -0.74
N GLY A 627 -7.45 4.32 -1.20
CA GLY A 627 -8.65 4.18 -0.36
C GLY A 627 -8.77 2.84 0.40
N ASN A 628 -8.23 1.73 -0.13
CA ASN A 628 -8.40 0.41 0.47
C ASN A 628 -7.31 0.05 1.50
N LEU A 629 -6.09 0.57 1.36
CA LEU A 629 -5.00 0.31 2.33
C LEU A 629 -5.05 1.24 3.53
N PHE A 630 -5.56 2.47 3.37
CA PHE A 630 -5.77 3.42 4.46
C PHE A 630 -7.19 3.39 5.03
N GLY A 631 -7.96 2.35 4.71
CA GLY A 631 -9.31 2.16 5.23
C GLY A 631 -9.31 2.19 6.76
N ALA A 632 -10.17 3.03 7.33
CA ALA A 632 -10.27 3.29 8.77
C ALA A 632 -10.45 2.02 9.63
N ALA A 633 -10.84 0.88 9.03
CA ALA A 633 -11.08 -0.39 9.69
C ALA A 633 -9.80 -1.19 10.04
N GLN A 634 -8.67 -1.03 9.36
CA GLN A 634 -7.49 -1.89 9.59
C GLN A 634 -6.36 -1.23 10.40
N HIS A 635 -6.21 0.11 10.35
CA HIS A 635 -5.04 0.79 10.92
C HIS A 635 -5.35 1.96 11.86
N GLY A 636 -6.62 2.39 11.96
CA GLY A 636 -7.05 3.48 12.85
C GLY A 636 -6.48 4.87 12.56
N MET A 637 -5.60 5.03 11.55
CA MET A 637 -5.01 6.31 11.14
C MET A 637 -6.04 7.20 10.44
N PRO A 638 -6.07 8.52 10.72
CA PRO A 638 -6.91 9.45 10.00
C PRO A 638 -6.55 9.50 8.51
N PRO A 639 -7.52 9.58 7.59
CA PRO A 639 -7.24 9.73 6.17
C PRO A 639 -6.50 11.04 5.89
N LEU A 640 -5.67 11.04 4.84
CA LEU A 640 -5.06 12.24 4.27
C LEU A 640 -6.15 13.08 3.57
N ARG A 641 -6.06 14.41 3.66
CA ARG A 641 -7.05 15.34 3.10
C ARG A 641 -6.69 15.78 1.69
N ILE A 642 -5.40 15.93 1.40
CA ILE A 642 -4.89 16.42 0.11
C ILE A 642 -3.72 15.61 -0.41
N ALA A 643 -2.85 15.15 0.49
CA ALA A 643 -1.65 14.42 0.12
C ALA A 643 -2.01 13.05 -0.43
N ASP A 644 -1.37 12.70 -1.55
CA ASP A 644 -1.38 11.37 -2.12
C ASP A 644 0.03 10.80 -2.01
N LEU A 645 0.21 9.76 -1.20
CA LEU A 645 1.54 9.20 -0.91
C LEU A 645 2.26 8.64 -2.15
N GLN A 646 1.51 8.34 -3.21
CA GLN A 646 2.08 7.86 -4.46
C GLN A 646 2.55 9.05 -5.31
N ARG A 647 1.62 9.97 -5.60
CA ARG A 647 1.92 11.12 -6.47
C ARG A 647 2.95 12.03 -5.83
N ASP A 648 2.88 12.19 -4.51
CA ASP A 648 3.65 13.19 -3.77
C ASP A 648 4.88 12.57 -3.07
N HIS A 649 5.43 11.46 -3.60
CA HIS A 649 6.51 10.68 -3.00
C HIS A 649 7.76 11.50 -2.62
N GLU A 650 8.17 12.47 -3.45
CA GLU A 650 9.31 13.35 -3.15
C GLU A 650 9.07 14.18 -1.89
N LEU A 651 7.85 14.68 -1.72
CA LEU A 651 7.44 15.45 -0.54
C LEU A 651 7.36 14.56 0.70
N VAL A 652 7.03 13.27 0.55
CA VAL A 652 7.06 12.31 1.67
C VAL A 652 8.49 12.14 2.17
N GLU A 653 9.47 11.95 1.28
CA GLU A 653 10.88 11.79 1.66
C GLU A 653 11.49 13.09 2.23
N GLU A 654 11.09 14.25 1.70
CA GLU A 654 11.42 15.57 2.28
C GLU A 654 10.88 15.68 3.71
N ALA A 655 9.56 15.57 3.89
CA ALA A 655 8.91 15.67 5.19
C ALA A 655 9.44 14.65 6.22
N ARG A 656 9.83 13.45 5.76
CA ARG A 656 10.44 12.42 6.63
C ARG A 656 11.81 12.85 7.15
N ARG A 657 12.67 13.38 6.27
CA ARG A 657 14.01 13.86 6.67
C ARG A 657 13.87 14.98 7.69
N ASP A 658 12.98 15.93 7.43
CA ASP A 658 12.77 17.07 8.32
C ASP A 658 12.18 16.64 9.67
N ALA A 659 11.18 15.76 9.67
CA ALA A 659 10.61 15.22 10.89
C ALA A 659 11.65 14.47 11.75
N ARG A 660 12.54 13.69 11.11
CA ARG A 660 13.62 12.98 11.82
C ARG A 660 14.62 13.96 12.43
N ASN A 661 15.03 14.98 11.67
CA ASN A 661 15.96 15.99 12.17
C ASN A 661 15.36 16.74 13.36
N LEU A 662 14.10 17.16 13.26
CA LEU A 662 13.37 17.83 14.33
C LEU A 662 13.27 16.97 15.60
N ILE A 663 12.83 15.72 15.47
CA ILE A 663 12.69 14.82 16.63
C ILE A 663 14.05 14.42 17.22
N ALA A 664 15.13 14.41 16.42
CA ALA A 664 16.47 14.17 16.94
C ALA A 664 16.99 15.33 17.82
N THR A 665 16.62 16.58 17.49
CA THR A 665 17.04 17.77 18.24
C THR A 665 16.07 18.14 19.37
N ASP A 666 14.77 18.00 19.13
CA ASP A 666 13.68 18.35 20.05
C ASP A 666 12.57 17.28 19.96
N PRO A 667 12.72 16.14 20.66
CA PRO A 667 11.80 15.01 20.57
C PRO A 667 10.37 15.33 21.02
N GLU A 668 10.23 16.29 21.92
CA GLU A 668 8.94 16.71 22.49
C GLU A 668 8.33 17.92 21.77
N LEU A 669 9.04 18.50 20.79
CA LEU A 669 8.68 19.74 20.09
C LEU A 669 8.37 20.85 21.12
N GLN A 670 9.27 21.04 22.09
CA GLN A 670 9.15 22.05 23.14
C GLN A 670 9.47 23.47 22.67
N ASP A 671 10.17 23.63 21.54
CA ASP A 671 10.43 24.95 20.96
C ASP A 671 9.12 25.73 20.76
N ASP A 672 9.10 26.98 21.23
CA ASP A 672 7.95 27.88 21.17
C ASP A 672 7.46 28.09 19.73
N GLU A 673 8.38 28.09 18.74
CA GLU A 673 8.02 28.20 17.33
C GLU A 673 7.27 26.96 16.81
N LEU A 674 7.45 25.79 17.45
CA LEU A 674 6.87 24.51 17.05
C LEU A 674 5.60 24.13 17.81
N ILE A 675 5.18 24.90 18.82
CA ILE A 675 4.00 24.61 19.65
C ILE A 675 2.75 24.34 18.81
N ARG A 676 2.52 25.12 17.76
CA ARG A 676 1.35 24.96 16.88
C ARG A 676 1.41 23.66 16.08
N LEU A 677 2.59 23.32 15.57
CA LEU A 677 2.82 22.07 14.86
C LEU A 677 2.63 20.88 15.81
N ARG A 678 3.14 20.96 17.04
CA ARG A 678 2.91 19.96 18.10
C ARG A 678 1.43 19.75 18.40
N ARG A 679 0.65 20.83 18.55
CA ARG A 679 -0.81 20.75 18.75
C ARG A 679 -1.51 20.07 17.56
N MET A 680 -1.09 20.36 16.33
CA MET A 680 -1.63 19.69 15.14
C MET A 680 -1.34 18.18 15.13
N VAL A 681 -0.11 17.79 15.46
CA VAL A 681 0.30 16.38 15.61
C VAL A 681 -0.58 15.68 16.65
N GLY A 682 -0.74 16.27 17.83
CA GLY A 682 -1.58 15.72 18.91
C GLY A 682 -3.05 15.59 18.54
N ARG A 683 -3.65 16.67 18.01
CA ARG A 683 -5.06 16.68 17.63
C ARG A 683 -5.39 15.62 16.57
N ARG A 684 -4.49 15.42 15.60
CA ARG A 684 -4.74 14.50 14.49
C ARG A 684 -4.36 13.06 14.81
N TYR A 685 -3.20 12.83 15.42
CA TYR A 685 -2.63 11.49 15.57
C TYR A 685 -2.42 11.04 17.03
N GLY A 686 -2.56 11.92 18.01
CA GLY A 686 -2.25 11.63 19.42
C GLY A 686 -3.00 10.41 19.98
N ARG A 687 -4.32 10.33 19.76
CA ARG A 687 -5.14 9.18 20.21
C ARG A 687 -4.79 7.88 19.50
N VAL A 688 -4.56 7.95 18.19
CA VAL A 688 -4.34 6.76 17.34
C VAL A 688 -2.97 6.15 17.61
N LEU A 689 -1.95 7.00 17.75
CA LEU A 689 -0.57 6.58 17.91
C LEU A 689 -0.14 6.50 19.39
N LYS A 690 -1.06 6.76 20.33
CA LYS A 690 -0.81 6.75 21.79
C LYS A 690 0.41 7.60 22.19
N LEU A 691 0.49 8.83 21.66
CA LEU A 691 1.65 9.72 21.83
C LEU A 691 1.77 10.38 23.23
N GLY A 692 1.15 9.81 24.26
CA GLY A 692 0.92 10.47 25.55
C GLY A 692 -0.15 11.56 25.49
N ASP A 693 -0.59 12.07 26.65
CA ASP A 693 -1.65 13.08 26.75
C ASP A 693 -1.19 14.40 26.10
N VAL A 694 -1.55 14.58 24.83
CA VAL A 694 -1.55 15.90 24.21
C VAL A 694 -2.87 16.57 24.58
N ALA A 695 -2.88 17.20 25.75
CA ALA A 695 -3.91 18.14 26.17
C ALA A 695 -3.88 19.41 25.30
#